data_AF-A0A498D255-F1
#
_entry.id   AF-A0A498D255-F1
#
_cell.length_a   1.000
_cell.length_b   1.000
_cell.length_c   1.000
_cell.angle_alpha   90.00
_cell.angle_beta   90.00
_cell.angle_gamma   90.00
#
_symmetry.space_group_name_H-M   'P 1'
#
loop_
_entity.id
_entity.type
_entity.pdbx_description
1 polymer ?
#
loop_
_entity_poly.entity_id
_entity_poly.type
_entity_poly.pdbx_seq_one_letter_code
_entity_poly.pdbx_strand_id
1 'polypeptide(L)'
;MQQLTSERLKEKIVNRLIIENGIDVNDATNKQIFYALSSVVNEEILPNWFNTNKHYEKTGYKQVYYLSMEFLIGRLLESNLLNCGMLASAKEAINELGFSPEEIFAEEHDAGLGNGGLGRLAACFLDSLASLRYPGHGYGIRYRYGLFEQRIIHGNQVELPDYWLKEPYPWEIRKEEEAVVIQYHGKVHMFKRNDGTLEFKYENTDKVMAVPYDVPVVGYNNEVVNTLRLWSAEPAFQDDARSQGDQSAFYHDLDHHHSIEQISGFLYPDDSSYEGKELRLKQQYFLVSSSIQNIIKQFKKTNKMPVSRLPEKVVIQINDTHPSLAIPEMMRILMDEERMSWDSAWEVTTRTFAYTNHTTLSEALETWPKDMIQNLMPRIYMIIDEINERFCKKIWFDYEELRDKIPELAIIAYDRIHMARLAIVGSFSVNGVARIHTEILKKKEMKDFYTLYPKKFNNKTNGITHRRWLLQANPHLAGLITDVIGPQWINRPKQLIRLLKHSNDKALLEKFDEVKRNNKIALANYIHHQTGILVDEKSIFDVQIKRLHEYKRQLLNIFHVIYLYNELKDNPNQDLTPRTFIFAAKAAPSYYLAKEVIKLINTVASIVNYDKEIQGKLKVIFLENYNVSLAEKIIPASDISEQISTASKEASGTGNMKMMMNGALTLGTMDGANIEIHDLVGPENIFIFGLTADEVLDYYQNGGYNARDIYNKDDRVKRILDQLNQGEFGIHDIEFKDIYYNILFHNDSYFVLKDFEPYLETHELVDRAYRDRLHWLNMSVINIAHSGKFSSDQTIKEYATDIWKINQV
;
A
#
# COMPACT_ATOMS: atom_id res chain seq x y z
N MET A 1 21.96 -21.92 2.82
CA MET A 1 22.09 -21.70 4.28
C MET A 1 22.11 -23.03 5.05
N GLN A 2 23.05 -23.22 5.97
CA GLN A 2 23.02 -24.34 6.93
C GLN A 2 21.97 -23.97 7.98
N GLN A 3 20.83 -24.67 8.03
CA GLN A 3 19.75 -24.33 8.97
C GLN A 3 20.23 -24.48 10.41
N LEU A 4 20.11 -23.42 11.20
CA LEU A 4 20.37 -23.50 12.64
C LEU A 4 19.33 -24.42 13.28
N THR A 5 19.80 -25.38 14.07
CA THR A 5 18.93 -26.24 14.86
C THR A 5 18.29 -25.44 16.01
N SER A 6 17.17 -25.93 16.56
CA SER A 6 16.53 -25.36 17.74
C SER A 6 17.50 -25.22 18.91
N GLU A 7 18.30 -26.26 19.17
CA GLU A 7 19.36 -26.25 20.20
C GLU A 7 20.35 -25.09 20.01
N ARG A 8 20.82 -24.88 18.78
CA ARG A 8 21.79 -23.81 18.48
C ARG A 8 21.17 -22.42 18.58
N LEU A 9 19.91 -22.26 18.15
CA LEU A 9 19.17 -21.02 18.32
C LEU A 9 18.99 -20.69 19.80
N LYS A 10 18.61 -21.67 20.62
CA LYS A 10 18.49 -21.53 22.07
C LYS A 10 19.80 -21.05 22.70
N GLU A 11 20.91 -21.71 22.40
CA GLU A 11 22.24 -21.29 22.89
C GLU A 11 22.56 -19.85 22.50
N LYS A 12 22.31 -19.47 21.23
CA LYS A 12 22.56 -18.11 20.76
C LYS A 12 21.67 -17.08 21.47
N ILE A 13 20.38 -17.36 21.66
CA ILE A 13 19.44 -16.48 22.37
C ILE A 13 19.90 -16.27 23.81
N VAL A 14 20.20 -17.35 24.55
CA VAL A 14 20.67 -17.28 25.93
C VAL A 14 21.96 -16.47 26.04
N ASN A 15 22.93 -16.73 25.14
CA ASN A 15 24.17 -15.96 25.11
C ASN A 15 23.93 -14.47 24.82
N ARG A 16 22.96 -14.14 23.95
CA ARG A 16 22.60 -12.75 23.63
C ARG A 16 21.97 -12.04 24.82
N LEU A 17 21.08 -12.70 25.59
CA LEU A 17 20.54 -12.13 26.83
C LEU A 17 21.64 -11.82 27.85
N ILE A 18 22.62 -12.72 28.00
CA ILE A 18 23.75 -12.49 28.92
C ILE A 18 24.61 -11.30 28.44
N ILE A 19 24.93 -11.24 27.15
CA ILE A 19 25.83 -10.20 26.60
C ILE A 19 25.16 -8.83 26.53
N GLU A 20 23.91 -8.77 26.08
CA GLU A 20 23.22 -7.50 25.80
C GLU A 20 22.44 -6.99 27.01
N ASN A 21 21.98 -7.87 27.90
CA ASN A 21 21.15 -7.50 29.06
C ASN A 21 21.74 -7.89 30.42
N GLY A 22 22.72 -8.80 30.49
CA GLY A 22 23.31 -9.25 31.74
C GLY A 22 22.37 -10.09 32.61
N ILE A 23 21.40 -10.78 32.01
CA ILE A 23 20.36 -11.55 32.71
C ILE A 23 20.37 -13.03 32.31
N ASP A 24 19.83 -13.87 33.20
CA ASP A 24 19.50 -15.26 32.90
C ASP A 24 18.16 -15.34 32.15
N VAL A 25 17.95 -16.43 31.41
CA VAL A 25 16.72 -16.62 30.63
C VAL A 25 15.47 -16.72 31.50
N ASN A 26 15.59 -17.20 32.74
CA ASN A 26 14.47 -17.30 33.68
C ASN A 26 13.97 -15.93 34.16
N ASP A 27 14.80 -14.88 34.05
CA ASP A 27 14.47 -13.51 34.43
C ASP A 27 14.11 -12.63 33.21
N ALA A 28 14.11 -13.20 32.01
CA ALA A 28 13.90 -12.46 30.77
C ALA A 28 12.43 -12.14 30.51
N THR A 29 12.18 -10.92 30.04
CA THR A 29 10.86 -10.51 29.53
C THR A 29 10.68 -10.90 28.07
N ASN A 30 9.43 -11.01 27.60
CA ASN A 30 9.11 -11.27 26.18
C ASN A 30 9.84 -10.29 25.25
N LYS A 31 9.88 -9.01 25.61
CA LYS A 31 10.60 -7.98 24.86
C LYS A 31 12.11 -8.24 24.76
N GLN A 32 12.76 -8.70 25.83
CA GLN A 32 14.18 -9.04 25.80
C GLN A 32 14.46 -10.28 24.93
N ILE A 33 13.59 -11.29 25.00
CA ILE A 33 13.67 -12.46 24.11
C ILE A 33 13.49 -12.04 22.64
N PHE A 34 12.55 -11.14 22.35
CA PHE A 34 12.35 -10.57 21.01
C PHE A 34 13.62 -9.90 20.47
N TYR A 35 14.27 -9.03 21.26
CA TYR A 35 15.50 -8.37 20.84
C TYR A 35 16.67 -9.35 20.68
N ALA A 36 16.85 -10.29 21.62
CA ALA A 36 17.87 -11.32 21.53
C ALA A 36 17.70 -12.17 20.27
N LEU A 37 16.48 -12.62 19.98
CA LEU A 37 16.17 -13.39 18.77
C LEU A 37 16.40 -12.56 17.50
N SER A 38 15.98 -11.29 17.49
CA SER A 38 16.21 -10.40 16.34
C SER A 38 17.71 -10.20 16.07
N SER A 39 18.53 -10.07 17.11
CA SER A 39 19.99 -10.01 17.04
C SER A 39 20.57 -11.28 16.41
N VAL A 40 20.11 -12.47 16.84
CA VAL A 40 20.52 -13.76 16.25
C VAL A 40 20.13 -13.87 14.77
N VAL A 41 18.93 -13.42 14.40
CA VAL A 41 18.48 -13.44 13.00
C VAL A 41 19.33 -12.48 12.15
N ASN A 42 19.68 -11.31 12.67
CA ASN A 42 20.58 -10.37 11.99
C ASN A 42 22.00 -10.93 11.78
N GLU A 43 22.52 -11.77 12.68
CA GLU A 43 23.81 -12.46 12.46
C GLU A 43 23.80 -13.32 11.19
N GLU A 44 22.64 -13.87 10.81
CA GLU A 44 22.49 -14.69 9.60
C GLU A 44 22.22 -13.82 8.35
N ILE A 45 21.51 -12.70 8.51
CA ILE A 45 21.13 -11.81 7.41
C ILE A 45 22.28 -10.90 6.96
N LEU A 46 22.95 -10.24 7.90
CA LEU A 46 23.90 -9.17 7.59
C LEU A 46 25.10 -9.62 6.75
N PRO A 47 25.70 -10.81 6.97
CA PRO A 47 26.75 -11.32 6.08
C PRO A 47 26.25 -11.53 4.64
N ASN A 48 25.03 -12.04 4.47
CA ASN A 48 24.43 -12.24 3.14
C ASN A 48 24.11 -10.90 2.46
N TRP A 49 23.64 -9.90 3.21
CA TRP A 49 23.44 -8.54 2.73
C TRP A 49 24.74 -7.89 2.27
N PHE A 50 25.80 -7.99 3.08
CA PHE A 50 27.13 -7.51 2.70
C PHE A 50 27.64 -8.19 1.42
N ASN A 51 27.53 -9.52 1.34
CA ASN A 51 27.97 -10.30 0.18
C ASN A 51 27.16 -9.97 -1.08
N THR A 52 25.84 -9.78 -0.95
CA THR A 52 24.95 -9.39 -2.04
C THR A 52 25.37 -8.04 -2.61
N ASN A 53 25.50 -7.02 -1.75
CA ASN A 53 25.92 -5.68 -2.18
C ASN A 53 27.32 -5.69 -2.82
N LYS A 54 28.28 -6.42 -2.22
CA LYS A 54 29.62 -6.58 -2.79
C LYS A 54 29.60 -7.30 -4.14
N HIS A 55 28.70 -8.26 -4.33
CA HIS A 55 28.52 -8.95 -5.60
C HIS A 55 27.97 -8.01 -6.68
N TYR A 56 26.96 -7.21 -6.35
CA TYR A 56 26.42 -6.18 -7.24
C TYR A 56 27.50 -5.16 -7.63
N GLU A 57 28.32 -4.74 -6.66
CA GLU A 57 29.42 -3.81 -6.90
C GLU A 57 30.49 -4.38 -7.83
N LYS A 58 30.88 -5.64 -7.62
CA LYS A 58 31.94 -6.29 -8.40
C LYS A 58 31.52 -6.57 -9.85
N THR A 59 30.27 -6.98 -10.05
CA THR A 59 29.74 -7.40 -11.36
C THR A 59 29.19 -6.22 -12.17
N GLY A 60 28.75 -5.16 -11.50
CA GLY A 60 28.08 -4.03 -12.15
C GLY A 60 26.79 -4.46 -12.84
N TYR A 61 25.97 -5.32 -12.22
CA TYR A 61 24.64 -5.64 -12.75
C TYR A 61 23.79 -4.38 -12.89
N LYS A 62 22.85 -4.40 -13.86
CA LYS A 62 21.80 -3.37 -13.91
C LYS A 62 20.84 -3.58 -12.74
N GLN A 63 20.58 -2.53 -11.98
CA GLN A 63 19.79 -2.58 -10.75
C GLN A 63 18.54 -1.70 -10.88
N VAL A 64 17.45 -2.10 -10.22
CA VAL A 64 16.23 -1.30 -10.11
C VAL A 64 16.16 -0.57 -8.78
N TYR A 65 15.77 0.70 -8.81
CA TYR A 65 15.45 1.50 -7.64
C TYR A 65 13.97 1.88 -7.68
N TYR A 66 13.22 1.38 -6.70
CA TYR A 66 11.78 1.57 -6.57
C TYR A 66 11.50 2.71 -5.60
N LEU A 67 11.07 3.87 -6.10
CA LEU A 67 10.81 5.06 -5.29
C LEU A 67 9.33 5.09 -4.92
N SER A 68 9.04 5.09 -3.62
CA SER A 68 7.67 5.12 -3.11
C SER A 68 7.60 5.97 -1.83
N MET A 69 6.53 6.75 -1.69
CA MET A 69 6.24 7.47 -0.43
C MET A 69 5.86 6.53 0.70
N GLU A 70 5.42 5.30 0.39
CA GLU A 70 5.05 4.31 1.40
C GLU A 70 5.60 2.91 1.11
N PHE A 71 5.95 2.20 2.19
CA PHE A 71 6.31 0.79 2.25
C PHE A 71 5.64 0.16 3.47
N LEU A 72 4.48 -0.49 3.27
CA LEU A 72 3.75 -1.12 4.36
C LEU A 72 4.31 -2.53 4.61
N ILE A 73 5.53 -2.62 5.16
CA ILE A 73 6.28 -3.88 5.31
C ILE A 73 5.71 -4.81 6.39
N GLY A 74 5.09 -4.26 7.43
CA GLY A 74 4.62 -5.01 8.60
C GLY A 74 5.77 -5.44 9.50
N ARG A 75 5.50 -6.39 10.40
CA ARG A 75 6.50 -7.04 11.25
C ARG A 75 7.49 -7.86 10.42
N LEU A 76 8.78 -7.81 10.75
CA LEU A 76 9.84 -8.48 10.00
C LEU A 76 10.36 -9.75 10.67
N LEU A 77 10.23 -9.94 12.00
CA LEU A 77 10.82 -11.08 12.69
C LEU A 77 10.36 -12.42 12.09
N GLU A 78 9.04 -12.64 12.07
CA GLU A 78 8.47 -13.89 11.57
C GLU A 78 8.75 -14.08 10.08
N SER A 79 8.69 -12.99 9.30
CA SER A 79 8.97 -12.98 7.86
C SER A 79 10.43 -13.32 7.55
N ASN A 80 11.37 -12.80 8.33
CA ASN A 80 12.79 -13.05 8.19
C ASN A 80 13.13 -14.48 8.60
N LEU A 81 12.58 -14.96 9.72
CA LEU A 81 12.69 -16.35 10.15
C LEU A 81 12.15 -17.31 9.08
N LEU A 82 11.01 -16.98 8.46
CA LEU A 82 10.44 -17.76 7.36
C LEU A 82 11.37 -17.77 6.14
N ASN A 83 11.84 -16.59 5.70
CA ASN A 83 12.67 -16.47 4.51
C ASN A 83 14.07 -17.10 4.68
N CYS A 84 14.61 -17.12 5.89
CA CYS A 84 15.83 -17.85 6.23
C CYS A 84 15.62 -19.36 6.46
N GLY A 85 14.37 -19.84 6.46
CA GLY A 85 14.04 -21.24 6.72
C GLY A 85 14.29 -21.67 8.17
N MET A 86 14.21 -20.73 9.12
CA MET A 86 14.45 -20.94 10.56
C MET A 86 13.19 -20.85 11.42
N LEU A 87 12.02 -20.53 10.84
CA LEU A 87 10.79 -20.27 11.60
C LEU A 87 10.39 -21.44 12.51
N ALA A 88 10.40 -22.68 12.01
CA ALA A 88 10.03 -23.84 12.82
C ALA A 88 10.99 -24.05 14.01
N SER A 89 12.30 -24.02 13.75
CA SER A 89 13.34 -24.17 14.77
C SER A 89 13.32 -23.03 15.79
N ALA A 90 12.97 -21.81 15.38
CA ALA A 90 12.79 -20.69 16.29
C ALA A 90 11.57 -20.87 17.19
N LYS A 91 10.41 -21.29 16.64
CA LYS A 91 9.22 -21.61 17.45
C LYS A 91 9.52 -22.71 18.48
N GLU A 92 10.23 -23.76 18.09
CA GLU A 92 10.66 -24.82 19.00
C GLU A 92 11.61 -24.30 20.08
N ALA A 93 12.64 -23.53 19.71
CA ALA A 93 13.58 -22.95 20.68
C ALA A 93 12.92 -22.01 21.69
N ILE A 94 11.97 -21.18 21.25
CA ILE A 94 11.21 -20.27 22.14
C ILE A 94 10.36 -21.08 23.12
N ASN A 95 9.67 -22.12 22.65
CA ASN A 95 8.88 -23.01 23.51
C ASN A 95 9.75 -23.75 24.53
N GLU A 96 10.93 -24.26 24.13
CA GLU A 96 11.88 -24.91 25.05
C GLU A 96 12.45 -23.96 26.11
N LEU A 97 12.52 -22.65 25.80
CA LEU A 97 12.89 -21.61 26.75
C LEU A 97 11.75 -21.19 27.69
N GLY A 98 10.56 -21.76 27.52
CA GLY A 98 9.39 -21.47 28.38
C GLY A 98 8.56 -20.26 27.95
N PHE A 99 8.74 -19.75 26.72
CA PHE A 99 8.01 -18.59 26.19
C PHE A 99 7.02 -19.00 25.09
N SER A 100 6.05 -18.14 24.81
CA SER A 100 5.08 -18.30 23.71
C SER A 100 5.59 -17.60 22.44
N PRO A 101 5.81 -18.31 21.31
CA PRO A 101 6.23 -17.69 20.05
C PRO A 101 5.30 -16.57 19.59
N GLU A 102 3.99 -16.76 19.76
CA GLU A 102 2.97 -15.78 19.38
C GLU A 102 3.10 -14.48 20.18
N GLU A 103 3.44 -14.58 21.47
CA GLU A 103 3.69 -13.41 22.32
C GLU A 103 5.01 -12.73 21.97
N ILE A 104 6.09 -13.49 21.74
CA ILE A 104 7.39 -12.93 21.33
C ILE A 104 7.27 -12.19 19.99
N PHE A 105 6.56 -12.74 19.02
CA PHE A 105 6.33 -12.07 17.73
C PHE A 105 5.38 -10.87 17.87
N ALA A 106 4.54 -10.84 18.91
CA ALA A 106 3.65 -9.73 19.18
C ALA A 106 4.33 -8.50 19.80
N GLU A 107 5.51 -8.66 20.40
CA GLU A 107 6.36 -7.56 20.90
C GLU A 107 6.85 -6.62 19.79
N GLU A 108 6.91 -7.10 18.54
CA GLU A 108 7.29 -6.27 17.40
C GLU A 108 6.16 -5.30 17.04
N HIS A 109 6.46 -4.00 16.93
CA HIS A 109 5.53 -3.04 16.34
C HIS A 109 5.62 -3.08 14.81
N ASP A 110 4.48 -2.99 14.12
CA ASP A 110 4.48 -2.78 12.67
C ASP A 110 5.24 -1.49 12.34
N ALA A 111 6.11 -1.53 11.34
CA ALA A 111 6.81 -0.33 10.91
C ALA A 111 5.82 0.68 10.30
N GLY A 112 5.73 1.88 10.90
CA GLY A 112 4.91 3.02 10.47
C GLY A 112 5.41 3.66 9.17
N LEU A 113 5.56 2.87 8.11
CA LEU A 113 6.17 3.29 6.84
C LEU A 113 5.17 3.31 5.68
N GLY A 114 3.90 2.99 5.91
CA GLY A 114 2.87 2.99 4.88
C GLY A 114 1.46 3.03 5.42
N ASN A 115 0.49 3.22 4.52
CA ASN A 115 -0.92 3.26 4.84
C ASN A 115 -1.71 2.19 4.06
N GLY A 116 -1.59 2.20 2.72
CA GLY A 116 -2.57 1.55 1.86
C GLY A 116 -2.04 0.42 0.98
N GLY A 117 -2.82 0.13 -0.06
CA GLY A 117 -2.49 -0.88 -1.06
C GLY A 117 -1.23 -0.57 -1.87
N LEU A 118 -0.90 0.72 -2.07
CA LEU A 118 0.30 1.14 -2.80
C LEU A 118 1.57 0.75 -2.01
N GLY A 119 1.62 1.04 -0.72
CA GLY A 119 2.74 0.69 0.16
C GLY A 119 2.83 -0.82 0.39
N ARG A 120 1.70 -1.51 0.45
CA ARG A 120 1.70 -2.97 0.58
C ARG A 120 2.16 -3.67 -0.69
N LEU A 121 1.85 -3.11 -1.86
CA LEU A 121 2.36 -3.57 -3.15
C LEU A 121 3.88 -3.40 -3.21
N ALA A 122 4.39 -2.21 -2.88
CA ALA A 122 5.83 -1.94 -2.83
C ALA A 122 6.56 -2.96 -1.93
N ALA A 123 6.01 -3.26 -0.76
CA ALA A 123 6.56 -4.28 0.13
C ALA A 123 6.52 -5.70 -0.46
N CYS A 124 5.44 -6.10 -1.17
CA CYS A 124 5.39 -7.40 -1.87
C CYS A 124 6.41 -7.48 -3.02
N PHE A 125 6.63 -6.36 -3.71
CA PHE A 125 7.59 -6.26 -4.80
C PHE A 125 9.03 -6.41 -4.32
N LEU A 126 9.39 -5.77 -3.20
CA LEU A 126 10.72 -5.92 -2.60
C LEU A 126 10.99 -7.37 -2.19
N ASP A 127 10.04 -8.02 -1.51
CA ASP A 127 10.14 -9.43 -1.14
C ASP A 127 10.30 -10.34 -2.39
N SER A 128 9.59 -10.03 -3.47
CA SER A 128 9.67 -10.81 -4.73
C SER A 128 10.95 -10.55 -5.52
N LEU A 129 11.47 -9.33 -5.51
CA LEU A 129 12.77 -9.01 -6.08
C LEU A 129 13.87 -9.83 -5.39
N ALA A 130 13.90 -9.84 -4.06
CA ALA A 130 14.88 -10.62 -3.30
C ALA A 130 14.68 -12.15 -3.48
N SER A 131 13.44 -12.63 -3.38
CA SER A 131 13.12 -14.06 -3.51
C SER A 131 13.44 -14.62 -4.91
N LEU A 132 13.29 -13.79 -5.95
CA LEU A 132 13.63 -14.14 -7.34
C LEU A 132 15.07 -13.81 -7.74
N ARG A 133 15.90 -13.35 -6.79
CA ARG A 133 17.32 -13.02 -7.00
C ARG A 133 17.54 -11.88 -8.00
N TYR A 134 16.63 -10.90 -8.05
CA TYR A 134 16.82 -9.70 -8.85
C TYR A 134 17.48 -8.58 -8.02
N PRO A 135 18.43 -7.83 -8.60
CA PRO A 135 19.06 -6.68 -7.95
C PRO A 135 18.08 -5.50 -7.92
N GLY A 136 17.32 -5.37 -6.84
CA GLY A 136 16.28 -4.36 -6.73
C GLY A 136 16.12 -3.81 -5.33
N HIS A 137 16.14 -2.48 -5.22
CA HIS A 137 16.14 -1.74 -3.96
C HIS A 137 14.89 -0.86 -3.84
N GLY A 138 14.43 -0.62 -2.61
CA GLY A 138 13.34 0.31 -2.30
C GLY A 138 13.90 1.58 -1.67
N TYR A 139 13.39 2.75 -2.06
CA TYR A 139 13.79 4.05 -1.50
C TYR A 139 12.53 4.78 -1.02
N GLY A 140 12.51 5.13 0.27
CA GLY A 140 11.38 5.78 0.95
C GLY A 140 11.82 6.72 2.07
N ILE A 141 10.87 7.23 2.85
CA ILE A 141 11.13 8.10 4.00
C ILE A 141 10.97 7.30 5.29
N ARG A 142 11.85 7.55 6.28
CA ARG A 142 11.78 6.97 7.62
C ARG A 142 10.82 7.80 8.49
N TYR A 143 9.53 7.59 8.35
CA TYR A 143 8.53 8.35 9.12
C TYR A 143 8.60 8.01 10.61
N ARG A 144 8.69 9.06 11.45
CA ARG A 144 8.75 8.92 12.92
C ARG A 144 7.43 8.43 13.52
N TYR A 145 6.30 8.85 12.93
CA TYR A 145 4.96 8.65 13.51
C TYR A 145 3.96 7.97 12.57
N GLY A 146 4.45 7.35 11.48
CA GLY A 146 3.62 6.71 10.47
C GLY A 146 2.51 7.61 9.95
N LEU A 147 1.35 7.02 9.66
CA LEU A 147 0.15 7.79 9.36
C LEU A 147 -0.51 8.26 10.66
N PHE A 148 -1.01 7.31 11.46
CA PHE A 148 -1.47 7.45 12.84
C PHE A 148 -1.88 6.07 13.38
N GLU A 149 -1.85 5.92 14.70
CA GLU A 149 -2.54 4.88 15.44
C GLU A 149 -4.02 5.25 15.61
N GLN A 150 -4.92 4.36 15.21
CA GLN A 150 -6.35 4.59 15.28
C GLN A 150 -6.90 4.08 16.62
N ARG A 151 -7.70 4.90 17.30
CA ARG A 151 -8.57 4.47 18.40
C ARG A 151 -10.02 4.77 18.09
N ILE A 152 -10.93 3.95 18.59
CA ILE A 152 -12.36 4.21 18.51
C ILE A 152 -12.87 4.66 19.88
N ILE A 153 -13.25 5.94 20.01
CA ILE A 153 -13.76 6.53 21.26
C ILE A 153 -15.18 7.03 21.02
N HIS A 154 -16.15 6.48 21.76
CA HIS A 154 -17.59 6.75 21.58
C HIS A 154 -18.03 6.59 20.10
N GLY A 155 -17.53 5.53 19.43
CA GLY A 155 -17.78 5.25 18.01
C GLY A 155 -16.98 6.10 17.02
N ASN A 156 -16.29 7.16 17.46
CA ASN A 156 -15.52 8.04 16.57
C ASN A 156 -14.09 7.56 16.41
N GLN A 157 -13.53 7.74 15.21
CA GLN A 157 -12.10 7.63 15.00
C GLN A 157 -11.35 8.77 15.69
N VAL A 158 -10.33 8.42 16.47
CA VAL A 158 -9.34 9.33 17.05
C VAL A 158 -7.97 8.94 16.54
N GLU A 159 -7.22 9.93 16.05
CA GLU A 159 -5.85 9.76 15.56
C GLU A 159 -4.84 10.03 16.68
N LEU A 160 -3.98 9.06 16.96
CA LEU A 160 -2.82 9.19 17.85
C LEU A 160 -1.53 9.01 17.04
N PRO A 161 -0.39 9.61 17.42
CA PRO A 161 0.88 9.34 16.74
C PRO A 161 1.26 7.86 16.87
N ASP A 162 1.73 7.24 15.79
CA ASP A 162 2.19 5.85 15.78
C ASP A 162 3.66 5.76 16.24
N TYR A 163 3.88 5.50 17.53
CA TYR A 163 5.20 5.51 18.17
C TYR A 163 6.02 4.21 17.96
N TRP A 164 6.03 3.66 16.74
CA TRP A 164 6.77 2.44 16.40
C TRP A 164 8.29 2.54 16.61
N LEU A 165 8.84 3.76 16.59
CA LEU A 165 10.26 4.08 16.86
C LEU A 165 10.54 4.55 18.28
N LYS A 166 9.59 4.38 19.22
CA LYS A 166 9.84 4.66 20.64
C LYS A 166 10.99 3.82 21.18
N GLU A 167 11.09 2.59 20.70
CA GLU A 167 12.14 1.64 21.02
C GLU A 167 13.05 1.45 19.81
N PRO A 168 14.29 0.96 19.99
CA PRO A 168 15.17 0.66 18.87
C PRO A 168 14.50 -0.30 17.87
N TYR A 169 14.51 0.06 16.59
CA TYR A 169 14.06 -0.82 15.51
C TYR A 169 15.22 -1.75 15.14
N PRO A 170 15.16 -3.06 15.44
CA PRO A 170 16.33 -3.93 15.37
C PRO A 170 16.78 -4.25 13.94
N TRP A 171 16.01 -3.88 12.93
CA TRP A 171 16.23 -4.27 11.53
C TRP A 171 16.93 -3.21 10.68
N GLU A 172 17.19 -2.01 11.22
CA GLU A 172 17.79 -0.92 10.46
C GLU A 172 19.26 -0.66 10.82
N ILE A 173 20.01 -0.14 9.84
CA ILE A 173 21.38 0.33 10.03
C ILE A 173 21.46 1.78 9.57
N ARG A 174 21.79 2.68 10.50
CA ARG A 174 22.08 4.10 10.19
C ARG A 174 23.38 4.22 9.39
N LYS A 175 23.37 5.03 8.34
CA LYS A 175 24.48 5.24 7.38
C LYS A 175 24.85 6.72 7.25
N GLU A 176 25.24 7.33 8.36
CA GLU A 176 25.57 8.76 8.43
C GLU A 176 26.64 9.21 7.43
N GLU A 177 27.60 8.35 7.11
CA GLU A 177 28.65 8.60 6.13
C GLU A 177 28.14 8.75 4.68
N GLU A 178 26.91 8.31 4.43
CA GLU A 178 26.22 8.43 3.14
C GLU A 178 25.22 9.58 3.09
N ALA A 179 25.12 10.39 4.15
CA ALA A 179 24.19 11.51 4.21
C ALA A 179 24.44 12.53 3.08
N VAL A 180 23.35 13.15 2.63
CA VAL A 180 23.34 14.15 1.55
C VAL A 180 22.55 15.39 1.97
N VAL A 181 22.95 16.54 1.45
CA VAL A 181 22.30 17.82 1.77
C VAL A 181 21.26 18.15 0.70
N ILE A 182 20.10 18.61 1.14
CA ILE A 182 18.99 19.04 0.31
C ILE A 182 18.75 20.51 0.59
N GLN A 183 18.60 21.29 -0.47
CA GLN A 183 18.44 22.74 -0.40
C GLN A 183 17.02 23.12 -0.82
N TYR A 184 16.35 23.86 0.06
CA TYR A 184 15.03 24.46 -0.17
C TYR A 184 15.13 25.98 -0.22
N HIS A 185 14.10 26.61 -0.78
CA HIS A 185 13.94 28.05 -0.85
C HIS A 185 15.16 28.74 -1.49
N GLY A 186 15.46 29.97 -1.08
CA GLY A 186 16.56 30.77 -1.59
C GLY A 186 16.36 31.31 -3.00
N LYS A 187 17.46 31.79 -3.59
CA LYS A 187 17.51 32.34 -4.95
C LYS A 187 18.55 31.60 -5.77
N VAL A 188 18.28 31.46 -7.07
CA VAL A 188 19.19 30.83 -8.03
C VAL A 188 19.60 31.87 -9.05
N HIS A 189 20.90 32.15 -9.11
CA HIS A 189 21.48 33.09 -10.06
C HIS A 189 22.12 32.33 -11.22
N MET A 190 21.76 32.73 -12.43
CA MET A 190 22.30 32.16 -13.66
C MET A 190 23.46 33.02 -14.17
N PHE A 191 24.63 32.40 -14.34
CA PHE A 191 25.84 33.01 -14.88
C PHE A 191 26.23 32.34 -16.19
N LYS A 192 26.76 33.11 -17.13
CA LYS A 192 27.36 32.57 -18.35
C LYS A 192 28.87 32.48 -18.16
N ARG A 193 29.41 31.27 -18.32
CA ARG A 193 30.86 31.02 -18.29
C ARG A 193 31.51 31.50 -19.58
N ASN A 194 32.85 31.58 -19.58
CA ASN A 194 33.66 32.01 -20.72
C ASN A 194 33.53 31.09 -21.95
N ASP A 195 33.23 29.81 -21.75
CA ASP A 195 32.98 28.82 -22.82
C ASP A 195 31.54 28.86 -23.36
N GLY A 196 30.70 29.76 -22.84
CA GLY A 196 29.30 29.91 -23.22
C GLY A 196 28.32 29.01 -22.46
N THR A 197 28.81 28.11 -21.60
CA THR A 197 27.95 27.27 -20.76
C THR A 197 27.35 28.06 -19.59
N LEU A 198 26.23 27.56 -19.05
CA LEU A 198 25.54 28.19 -17.92
C LEU A 198 26.04 27.59 -16.60
N GLU A 199 26.17 28.43 -15.59
CA GLU A 199 26.46 28.06 -14.20
C GLU A 199 25.36 28.63 -13.30
N PHE A 200 24.84 27.81 -12.39
CA PHE A 200 23.80 28.22 -11.45
C PHE A 200 24.38 28.27 -10.03
N LYS A 201 24.19 29.37 -9.31
CA LYS A 201 24.58 29.50 -7.91
C LYS A 201 23.38 29.76 -7.02
N TYR A 202 23.38 29.09 -5.88
CA TYR A 202 22.34 29.17 -4.86
C TYR A 202 22.74 30.19 -3.80
N GLU A 203 21.79 31.00 -3.35
CA GLU A 203 21.95 31.95 -2.26
C GLU A 203 20.77 31.84 -1.28
N ASN A 204 21.07 31.92 0.02
CA ASN A 204 20.09 31.94 1.11
C ASN A 204 19.09 30.76 1.09
N THR A 205 19.60 29.54 0.86
CA THR A 205 18.80 28.30 0.90
C THR A 205 18.72 27.72 2.30
N ASP A 206 17.59 27.11 2.63
CA ASP A 206 17.44 26.27 3.82
C ASP A 206 18.02 24.88 3.54
N LYS A 207 18.88 24.39 4.43
CA LYS A 207 19.59 23.13 4.26
C LYS A 207 19.03 22.06 5.19
N VAL A 208 18.70 20.91 4.61
CA VAL A 208 18.27 19.72 5.35
C VAL A 208 19.24 18.58 5.06
N MET A 209 19.68 17.89 6.10
CA MET A 209 20.46 16.66 5.95
C MET A 209 19.51 15.47 5.77
N ALA A 210 19.74 14.66 4.76
CA ALA A 210 19.05 13.38 4.56
C ALA A 210 19.98 12.24 4.99
N VAL A 211 19.69 11.61 6.13
CA VAL A 211 20.47 10.51 6.68
C VAL A 211 19.82 9.17 6.30
N PRO A 212 20.52 8.25 5.61
CA PRO A 212 19.98 6.96 5.24
C PRO A 212 19.96 5.96 6.39
N TYR A 213 18.89 5.18 6.44
CA TYR A 213 18.71 4.01 7.29
C TYR A 213 18.36 2.83 6.39
N ASP A 214 19.20 1.79 6.40
CA ASP A 214 19.04 0.63 5.53
C ASP A 214 18.37 -0.52 6.29
N VAL A 215 17.29 -1.05 5.73
CA VAL A 215 16.59 -2.27 6.19
C VAL A 215 16.85 -3.39 5.17
N PRO A 216 17.52 -4.49 5.57
CA PRO A 216 17.74 -5.63 4.69
C PRO A 216 16.43 -6.33 4.30
N VAL A 217 16.24 -6.60 3.01
CA VAL A 217 15.09 -7.32 2.48
C VAL A 217 15.52 -8.72 2.07
N VAL A 218 15.14 -9.71 2.88
CA VAL A 218 15.59 -11.11 2.75
C VAL A 218 14.80 -11.85 1.68
N GLY A 219 15.49 -12.51 0.74
CA GLY A 219 14.86 -13.40 -0.23
C GLY A 219 14.47 -14.75 0.36
N TYR A 220 13.33 -15.31 -0.06
CA TYR A 220 12.87 -16.62 0.43
C TYR A 220 13.81 -17.75 0.01
N ASN A 221 14.38 -18.44 1.00
CA ASN A 221 15.26 -19.61 0.86
C ASN A 221 16.40 -19.41 -0.17
N ASN A 222 17.04 -18.23 -0.13
CA ASN A 222 18.24 -17.93 -0.91
C ASN A 222 19.15 -16.96 -0.15
N GLU A 223 20.36 -16.74 -0.67
CA GLU A 223 21.37 -15.87 -0.06
C GLU A 223 21.27 -14.40 -0.50
N VAL A 224 20.30 -14.04 -1.36
CA VAL A 224 20.12 -12.67 -1.85
C VAL A 224 19.36 -11.86 -0.82
N VAL A 225 20.00 -10.78 -0.36
CA VAL A 225 19.37 -9.80 0.52
C VAL A 225 19.52 -8.43 -0.11
N ASN A 226 18.39 -7.83 -0.49
CA ASN A 226 18.33 -6.49 -1.08
C ASN A 226 18.21 -5.41 0.01
N THR A 227 18.07 -4.14 -0.39
CA THR A 227 18.02 -3.00 0.55
C THR A 227 16.74 -2.21 0.36
N LEU A 228 16.02 -1.97 1.47
CA LEU A 228 15.08 -0.86 1.60
C LEU A 228 15.80 0.29 2.32
N ARG A 229 16.07 1.38 1.61
CA ARG A 229 16.71 2.58 2.14
C ARG A 229 15.65 3.60 2.52
N LEU A 230 15.70 4.07 3.76
CA LEU A 230 14.76 5.04 4.33
C LEU A 230 15.49 6.30 4.74
N TRP A 231 15.00 7.46 4.31
CA TRP A 231 15.64 8.76 4.59
C TRP A 231 15.04 9.43 5.83
N SER A 232 15.90 9.82 6.77
CA SER A 232 15.56 10.62 7.96
C SER A 232 15.99 12.07 7.71
N ALA A 233 15.10 13.03 7.95
CA ALA A 233 15.40 14.45 7.85
C ALA A 233 16.01 14.94 9.18
N GLU A 234 17.21 15.49 9.11
CA GLU A 234 18.00 15.96 10.25
C GLU A 234 18.57 17.37 9.97
N PRO A 235 18.77 18.21 11.00
CA PRO A 235 19.46 19.49 10.85
C PRO A 235 20.89 19.31 10.34
N ALA A 236 21.39 20.25 9.52
CA ALA A 236 22.77 20.22 9.05
C ALA A 236 23.72 20.78 10.13
N PHE A 237 24.64 19.95 10.64
CA PHE A 237 25.60 20.26 11.72
C PHE A 237 26.61 21.42 11.46
N GLN A 238 26.44 22.25 10.42
CA GLN A 238 27.44 23.25 10.02
C GLN A 238 27.04 24.73 10.18
N ASP A 239 25.85 25.06 10.71
CA ASP A 239 25.43 26.47 10.87
C ASP A 239 25.43 26.99 12.34
N ASP A 240 26.01 26.24 13.29
CA ASP A 240 26.09 26.56 14.74
C ASP A 240 26.93 27.80 15.14
N ALA A 241 27.32 28.66 14.18
CA ALA A 241 28.09 29.88 14.47
C ALA A 241 27.22 31.15 14.66
N ARG A 242 25.89 31.08 14.59
CA ARG A 242 25.04 32.30 14.57
C ARG A 242 24.30 32.66 15.85
N SER A 243 24.31 31.83 16.90
CA SER A 243 23.44 32.07 18.06
C SER A 243 24.15 31.94 19.41
N GLN A 244 25.28 32.64 19.62
CA GLN A 244 25.78 32.88 20.98
C GLN A 244 25.29 34.24 21.48
N GLY A 245 24.16 34.27 22.21
CA GLY A 245 23.85 35.39 23.11
C GLY A 245 22.40 35.84 23.29
N ASP A 246 21.44 35.38 22.49
CA ASP A 246 20.05 35.87 22.55
C ASP A 246 19.05 34.73 22.85
N GLN A 247 18.24 34.86 23.91
CA GLN A 247 17.21 33.87 24.27
C GLN A 247 16.14 33.75 23.18
N SER A 248 15.91 34.79 22.38
CA SER A 248 14.97 34.74 21.25
C SER A 248 15.51 33.90 20.08
N ALA A 249 16.83 33.86 19.88
CA ALA A 249 17.47 33.02 18.87
C ALA A 249 17.34 31.52 19.21
N PHE A 250 17.38 31.17 20.50
CA PHE A 250 17.23 29.78 20.94
C PHE A 250 15.86 29.17 20.57
N TYR A 251 14.75 29.90 20.79
CA TYR A 251 13.42 29.40 20.41
C TYR A 251 13.25 29.31 18.90
N HIS A 252 13.81 30.26 18.15
CA HIS A 252 13.80 30.22 16.69
C HIS A 252 14.58 29.01 16.13
N ASP A 253 15.73 28.68 16.72
CA ASP A 253 16.54 27.53 16.32
C ASP A 253 15.82 26.20 16.62
N LEU A 254 15.09 26.12 17.75
CA LEU A 254 14.24 24.98 18.08
C LEU A 254 13.07 24.80 17.10
N ASP A 255 12.37 25.88 16.77
CA ASP A 255 11.27 25.84 15.80
C ASP A 255 11.78 25.43 14.40
N HIS A 256 12.96 25.92 14.02
CA HIS A 256 13.62 25.51 12.79
C HIS A 256 13.95 24.02 12.79
N HIS A 257 14.56 23.50 13.87
CA HIS A 257 14.84 22.08 14.02
C HIS A 257 13.56 21.24 13.92
N HIS A 258 12.51 21.59 14.67
CA HIS A 258 11.23 20.89 14.59
C HIS A 258 10.66 20.88 13.16
N SER A 259 10.75 22.00 12.42
CA SER A 259 10.27 22.06 11.03
C SER A 259 11.00 21.08 10.09
N ILE A 260 12.30 20.86 10.31
CA ILE A 260 13.10 19.88 9.55
C ILE A 260 12.65 18.47 9.89
N GLU A 261 12.47 18.17 11.18
CA GLU A 261 12.05 16.84 11.62
C GLU A 261 10.66 16.45 11.09
N GLN A 262 9.76 17.43 10.88
CA GLN A 262 8.43 17.19 10.30
C GLN A 262 8.49 16.63 8.87
N ILE A 263 9.57 16.89 8.11
CA ILE A 263 9.74 16.35 6.75
C ILE A 263 9.73 14.81 6.78
N SER A 264 10.33 14.20 7.80
CA SER A 264 10.24 12.74 8.02
C SER A 264 9.37 12.41 9.25
N GLY A 265 8.38 13.25 9.56
CA GLY A 265 7.47 13.09 10.69
C GLY A 265 6.34 12.11 10.39
N PHE A 266 5.28 12.61 9.75
CA PHE A 266 4.07 11.85 9.39
C PHE A 266 4.03 11.52 7.90
N LEU A 267 3.45 10.37 7.56
CA LEU A 267 3.09 9.98 6.20
C LEU A 267 1.78 10.66 5.80
N TYR A 268 1.75 11.31 4.63
CA TYR A 268 0.60 12.05 4.11
C TYR A 268 0.06 13.07 5.14
N PRO A 269 0.85 14.10 5.50
CA PRO A 269 0.38 15.17 6.37
C PRO A 269 -0.88 15.81 5.76
N ASP A 270 -1.76 16.33 6.63
CA ASP A 270 -2.97 17.03 6.17
C ASP A 270 -2.59 18.19 5.26
N ASP A 271 -3.10 18.17 4.04
CA ASP A 271 -2.84 19.15 2.99
C ASP A 271 -4.05 20.04 2.70
N SER A 272 -4.98 20.14 3.66
CA SER A 272 -6.09 21.11 3.60
C SER A 272 -5.60 22.56 3.63
N SER A 273 -4.48 22.85 4.31
CA SER A 273 -3.84 24.17 4.38
C SER A 273 -2.70 24.38 3.37
N TYR A 274 -2.21 25.60 3.23
CA TYR A 274 -1.06 25.91 2.38
C TYR A 274 0.23 25.28 2.95
N GLU A 275 0.41 25.37 4.26
CA GLU A 275 1.57 24.82 4.99
C GLU A 275 1.62 23.30 4.87
N GLY A 276 0.46 22.64 4.96
CA GLY A 276 0.34 21.19 4.76
C GLY A 276 0.71 20.74 3.35
N LYS A 277 0.23 21.48 2.34
CA LYS A 277 0.62 21.30 0.93
C LYS A 277 2.13 21.49 0.73
N GLU A 278 2.69 22.56 1.29
CA GLU A 278 4.12 22.83 1.20
C GLU A 278 4.93 21.72 1.88
N LEU A 279 4.53 21.25 3.07
CA LEU A 279 5.17 20.12 3.75
C LEU A 279 5.14 18.86 2.89
N ARG A 280 3.98 18.47 2.35
CA ARG A 280 3.86 17.31 1.46
C ARG A 280 4.78 17.42 0.25
N LEU A 281 4.89 18.59 -0.37
CA LEU A 281 5.82 18.84 -1.47
C LEU A 281 7.30 18.79 -1.02
N LYS A 282 7.63 19.32 0.17
CA LYS A 282 8.94 19.17 0.81
C LYS A 282 9.29 17.69 1.00
N GLN A 283 8.38 16.86 1.48
CA GLN A 283 8.62 15.41 1.65
C GLN A 283 8.91 14.71 0.32
N GLN A 284 8.15 15.01 -0.73
CA GLN A 284 8.38 14.43 -2.05
C GLN A 284 9.75 14.82 -2.60
N TYR A 285 10.09 16.11 -2.52
CA TYR A 285 11.41 16.56 -2.98
C TYR A 285 12.55 15.99 -2.12
N PHE A 286 12.34 15.90 -0.81
CA PHE A 286 13.25 15.27 0.15
C PHE A 286 13.59 13.84 -0.29
N LEU A 287 12.56 13.03 -0.57
CA LEU A 287 12.71 11.66 -1.04
C LEU A 287 13.48 11.61 -2.36
N VAL A 288 13.08 12.39 -3.37
CA VAL A 288 13.70 12.26 -4.70
C VAL A 288 15.13 12.81 -4.72
N SER A 289 15.41 13.95 -4.08
CA SER A 289 16.76 14.52 -4.09
C SER A 289 17.74 13.64 -3.33
N SER A 290 17.37 13.16 -2.14
CA SER A 290 18.23 12.21 -1.41
C SER A 290 18.50 10.94 -2.22
N SER A 291 17.46 10.38 -2.84
CA SER A 291 17.55 9.15 -3.63
C SER A 291 18.41 9.32 -4.88
N ILE A 292 18.19 10.34 -5.69
CA ILE A 292 18.92 10.53 -6.95
C ILE A 292 20.38 10.88 -6.70
N GLN A 293 20.68 11.75 -5.73
CA GLN A 293 22.06 12.05 -5.33
C GLN A 293 22.80 10.78 -4.92
N ASN A 294 22.16 9.93 -4.10
CA ASN A 294 22.75 8.68 -3.65
C ASN A 294 22.97 7.67 -4.79
N ILE A 295 21.99 7.49 -5.68
CA ILE A 295 22.09 6.59 -6.85
C ILE A 295 23.25 7.00 -7.76
N ILE A 296 23.40 8.30 -8.06
CA ILE A 296 24.50 8.81 -8.90
C ILE A 296 25.85 8.62 -8.21
N LYS A 297 25.94 8.94 -6.91
CA LYS A 297 27.16 8.74 -6.10
C LYS A 297 27.59 7.27 -6.11
N GLN A 298 26.65 6.34 -5.89
CA GLN A 298 26.93 4.92 -5.93
C GLN A 298 27.31 4.43 -7.33
N PHE A 299 26.61 4.88 -8.38
CA PHE A 299 26.97 4.56 -9.76
C PHE A 299 28.43 4.94 -10.08
N LYS A 300 28.85 6.16 -9.70
CA LYS A 300 30.21 6.67 -9.91
C LYS A 300 31.25 5.85 -9.13
N LYS A 301 30.95 5.51 -7.88
CA LYS A 301 31.81 4.69 -7.02
C LYS A 301 32.02 3.29 -7.58
N THR A 302 30.95 2.65 -8.04
CA THR A 302 30.94 1.24 -8.42
C THR A 302 31.40 0.98 -9.85
N ASN A 303 30.86 1.71 -10.83
CA ASN A 303 30.97 1.32 -12.24
C ASN A 303 32.21 1.88 -12.94
N LYS A 304 32.87 2.91 -12.36
CA LYS A 304 34.03 3.61 -12.98
C LYS A 304 33.76 3.99 -14.47
N MET A 305 32.53 4.35 -14.78
CA MET A 305 32.06 4.72 -16.12
C MET A 305 31.53 6.16 -16.10
N PRO A 306 31.50 6.85 -17.25
CA PRO A 306 30.84 8.14 -17.36
C PRO A 306 29.36 8.06 -16.98
N VAL A 307 28.83 9.10 -16.34
CA VAL A 307 27.41 9.18 -15.93
C VAL A 307 26.44 9.09 -17.12
N SER A 308 26.90 9.40 -18.34
CA SER A 308 26.12 9.20 -19.57
C SER A 308 25.72 7.73 -19.80
N ARG A 309 26.39 6.77 -19.17
CA ARG A 309 26.06 5.34 -19.24
C ARG A 309 25.21 4.84 -18.06
N LEU A 310 24.72 5.74 -17.20
CA LEU A 310 23.80 5.43 -16.10
C LEU A 310 22.63 4.50 -16.51
N PRO A 311 21.92 4.70 -17.65
CA PRO A 311 20.76 3.88 -18.00
C PRO A 311 21.08 2.41 -18.31
N GLU A 312 22.36 2.08 -18.49
CA GLU A 312 22.82 0.70 -18.68
C GLU A 312 22.92 -0.07 -17.37
N LYS A 313 23.05 0.65 -16.24
CA LYS A 313 23.29 0.09 -14.90
C LYS A 313 22.19 0.42 -13.90
N VAL A 314 21.35 1.39 -14.20
CA VAL A 314 20.30 1.88 -13.31
C VAL A 314 19.00 1.99 -14.07
N VAL A 315 17.92 1.58 -13.42
CA VAL A 315 16.55 1.91 -13.80
C VAL A 315 15.79 2.35 -12.56
N ILE A 316 14.98 3.39 -12.68
CA ILE A 316 14.26 3.98 -11.55
C ILE A 316 12.76 3.87 -11.85
N GLN A 317 12.04 3.20 -10.95
CA GLN A 317 10.58 3.08 -11.02
C GLN A 317 9.94 4.16 -10.15
N ILE A 318 9.15 5.02 -10.79
CA ILE A 318 8.31 6.03 -10.15
C ILE A 318 6.97 5.37 -9.80
N ASN A 319 6.70 5.17 -8.51
CA ASN A 319 5.48 4.57 -8.00
C ASN A 319 4.42 5.65 -7.71
N ASP A 320 3.45 5.79 -8.61
CA ASP A 320 2.48 6.89 -8.64
C ASP A 320 3.12 8.28 -8.81
N THR A 321 2.38 9.38 -8.72
CA THR A 321 2.92 10.71 -9.07
C THR A 321 3.90 11.30 -8.07
N HIS A 322 3.94 10.82 -6.83
CA HIS A 322 4.74 11.40 -5.75
C HIS A 322 6.24 11.60 -6.07
N PRO A 323 6.96 10.63 -6.68
CA PRO A 323 8.37 10.78 -6.99
C PRO A 323 8.64 11.42 -8.37
N SER A 324 7.66 12.08 -9.00
CA SER A 324 7.83 12.63 -10.35
C SER A 324 8.88 13.73 -10.43
N LEU A 325 9.15 14.43 -9.32
CA LEU A 325 10.25 15.41 -9.19
C LEU A 325 11.64 14.78 -9.34
N ALA A 326 11.78 13.45 -9.31
CA ALA A 326 13.03 12.77 -9.60
C ALA A 326 13.55 13.05 -11.02
N ILE A 327 12.64 13.31 -11.98
CA ILE A 327 12.97 13.64 -13.36
C ILE A 327 13.74 14.98 -13.44
N PRO A 328 13.18 16.12 -12.98
CA PRO A 328 13.91 17.38 -13.01
C PRO A 328 15.11 17.40 -12.05
N GLU A 329 15.11 16.62 -10.96
CA GLU A 329 16.29 16.52 -10.08
C GLU A 329 17.46 15.78 -10.74
N MET A 330 17.19 14.68 -11.46
CA MET A 330 18.21 14.02 -12.29
C MET A 330 18.78 14.99 -13.31
N MET A 331 17.92 15.75 -14.00
CA MET A 331 18.35 16.79 -14.93
C MET A 331 19.22 17.85 -14.25
N ARG A 332 18.84 18.30 -13.04
CA ARG A 332 19.62 19.27 -12.26
C ARG A 332 21.02 18.76 -11.99
N ILE A 333 21.17 17.55 -11.44
CA ILE A 333 22.49 16.99 -11.11
C ILE A 333 23.33 16.78 -12.37
N LEU A 334 22.74 16.20 -13.43
CA LEU A 334 23.47 15.93 -14.67
C LEU A 334 23.97 17.22 -15.35
N MET A 335 23.17 18.30 -15.32
CA MET A 335 23.56 19.58 -15.94
C MET A 335 24.44 20.43 -15.02
N ASP A 336 24.01 20.66 -13.78
CA ASP A 336 24.63 21.66 -12.91
C ASP A 336 25.90 21.11 -12.25
N GLU A 337 25.95 19.81 -11.94
CA GLU A 337 27.08 19.17 -11.24
C GLU A 337 27.97 18.36 -12.20
N GLU A 338 27.38 17.52 -13.06
CA GLU A 338 28.12 16.71 -14.03
C GLU A 338 28.40 17.43 -15.36
N ARG A 339 27.92 18.68 -15.51
CA ARG A 339 28.18 19.59 -16.64
C ARG A 339 27.78 19.02 -18.01
N MET A 340 26.73 18.21 -18.05
CA MET A 340 26.16 17.70 -19.30
C MET A 340 25.36 18.78 -20.03
N SER A 341 25.34 18.70 -21.36
CA SER A 341 24.38 19.46 -22.15
C SER A 341 22.94 19.03 -21.83
N TRP A 342 21.97 19.91 -22.09
CA TRP A 342 20.55 19.59 -21.92
C TRP A 342 20.17 18.28 -22.63
N ASP A 343 20.51 18.16 -23.92
CA ASP A 343 20.07 17.02 -24.73
C ASP A 343 20.67 15.70 -24.24
N SER A 344 21.95 15.71 -23.84
CA SER A 344 22.60 14.54 -23.25
C SER A 344 22.01 14.17 -21.88
N ALA A 345 21.73 15.15 -21.02
CA ALA A 345 21.11 14.93 -19.72
C ALA A 345 19.68 14.39 -19.86
N TRP A 346 18.92 14.92 -20.82
CA TRP A 346 17.55 14.49 -21.11
C TRP A 346 17.50 13.08 -21.68
N GLU A 347 18.46 12.70 -22.54
CA GLU A 347 18.58 11.33 -23.03
C GLU A 347 18.83 10.34 -21.88
N VAL A 348 19.77 10.64 -20.99
CA VAL A 348 20.04 9.81 -19.80
C VAL A 348 18.80 9.70 -18.92
N THR A 349 18.17 10.83 -18.61
CA THR A 349 16.99 10.90 -17.75
C THR A 349 15.85 10.06 -18.32
N THR A 350 15.46 10.31 -19.57
CA THR A 350 14.33 9.62 -20.20
C THR A 350 14.55 8.13 -20.39
N ARG A 351 15.80 7.65 -20.49
CA ARG A 351 16.15 6.23 -20.56
C ARG A 351 16.27 5.55 -19.18
N THR A 352 16.26 6.32 -18.10
CA THR A 352 16.42 5.80 -16.72
C THR A 352 15.09 5.60 -16.02
N PHE A 353 14.08 6.44 -16.28
CA PHE A 353 12.81 6.42 -15.55
C PHE A 353 11.68 5.63 -16.23
N ALA A 354 10.94 4.87 -15.43
CA ALA A 354 9.65 4.28 -15.77
C ALA A 354 8.59 4.69 -14.74
N TYR A 355 7.34 4.84 -15.18
CA TYR A 355 6.23 5.34 -14.35
C TYR A 355 5.09 4.32 -14.25
N THR A 356 4.66 4.02 -13.02
CA THR A 356 3.43 3.25 -12.77
C THR A 356 2.34 4.19 -12.27
N ASN A 357 1.17 4.18 -12.92
CA ASN A 357 -0.01 4.87 -12.44
C ASN A 357 -0.92 3.91 -11.63
N HIS A 358 -1.45 4.37 -10.51
CA HIS A 358 -2.28 3.59 -9.57
C HIS A 358 -3.70 4.13 -9.38
N THR A 359 -4.16 5.09 -10.20
CA THR A 359 -5.46 5.73 -10.02
C THR A 359 -6.15 6.01 -11.35
N THR A 360 -7.45 5.71 -11.41
CA THR A 360 -8.32 6.15 -12.51
C THR A 360 -8.89 7.55 -12.30
N LEU A 361 -8.76 8.10 -11.09
CA LEU A 361 -9.36 9.38 -10.71
C LEU A 361 -8.47 10.54 -11.17
N SER A 362 -8.96 11.32 -12.12
CA SER A 362 -8.29 12.53 -12.62
C SER A 362 -7.97 13.53 -11.49
N GLU A 363 -8.87 13.63 -10.50
CA GLU A 363 -8.73 14.46 -9.31
C GLU A 363 -7.63 13.98 -8.35
N ALA A 364 -7.26 12.70 -8.42
CA ALA A 364 -6.17 12.13 -7.64
C ALA A 364 -4.80 12.27 -8.33
N LEU A 365 -4.76 12.71 -9.59
CA LEU A 365 -3.51 13.02 -10.28
C LEU A 365 -2.95 14.34 -9.77
N GLU A 366 -1.84 14.24 -9.04
CA GLU A 366 -1.31 15.36 -8.29
C GLU A 366 -0.92 16.56 -9.17
N THR A 367 -1.34 17.74 -8.72
CA THR A 367 -0.97 19.01 -9.33
C THR A 367 -0.54 20.00 -8.25
N TRP A 368 0.46 20.82 -8.54
CA TRP A 368 0.97 21.83 -7.61
C TRP A 368 0.83 23.23 -8.19
N PRO A 369 0.49 24.25 -7.38
CA PRO A 369 0.58 25.64 -7.82
C PRO A 369 2.01 25.94 -8.30
N LYS A 370 2.12 26.58 -9.46
CA LYS A 370 3.42 26.93 -10.05
C LYS A 370 4.31 27.70 -9.08
N ASP A 371 3.75 28.74 -8.45
CA ASP A 371 4.48 29.62 -7.54
C ASP A 371 5.01 28.89 -6.31
N MET A 372 4.32 27.84 -5.85
CA MET A 372 4.77 27.02 -4.71
C MET A 372 6.07 26.28 -5.05
N ILE A 373 6.15 25.62 -6.21
CA ILE A 373 7.38 24.96 -6.66
C ILE A 373 8.47 26.00 -6.96
N GLN A 374 8.11 27.14 -7.56
CA GLN A 374 9.07 28.21 -7.84
C GLN A 374 9.71 28.79 -6.57
N ASN A 375 8.92 29.00 -5.52
CA ASN A 375 9.40 29.54 -4.25
C ASN A 375 10.16 28.50 -3.43
N LEU A 376 9.73 27.24 -3.46
CA LEU A 376 10.34 26.18 -2.67
C LEU A 376 11.58 25.56 -3.32
N MET A 377 11.59 25.43 -4.64
CA MET A 377 12.65 24.77 -5.43
C MET A 377 12.90 25.53 -6.75
N PRO A 378 13.44 26.75 -6.72
CA PRO A 378 13.55 27.62 -7.89
C PRO A 378 14.27 27.01 -9.08
N ARG A 379 15.38 26.27 -8.86
CA ARG A 379 16.10 25.61 -9.97
C ARG A 379 15.28 24.47 -10.60
N ILE A 380 14.59 23.68 -9.78
CA ILE A 380 13.73 22.59 -10.25
C ILE A 380 12.59 23.15 -11.09
N TYR A 381 11.97 24.26 -10.66
CA TYR A 381 10.98 24.97 -11.46
C TYR A 381 11.55 25.38 -12.84
N MET A 382 12.73 26.01 -12.90
CA MET A 382 13.35 26.40 -14.17
C MET A 382 13.55 25.21 -15.12
N ILE A 383 13.88 24.03 -14.58
CA ILE A 383 14.04 22.81 -15.38
C ILE A 383 12.69 22.29 -15.85
N ILE A 384 11.66 22.27 -15.00
CA ILE A 384 10.31 21.86 -15.40
C ILE A 384 9.76 22.78 -16.49
N ASP A 385 9.99 24.09 -16.39
CA ASP A 385 9.59 25.10 -17.38
C ASP A 385 10.25 24.83 -18.74
N GLU A 386 11.56 24.54 -18.76
CA GLU A 386 12.27 24.20 -20.01
C GLU A 386 11.84 22.82 -20.57
N ILE A 387 11.54 21.82 -19.73
CA ILE A 387 10.95 20.55 -20.19
C ILE A 387 9.59 20.83 -20.85
N ASN A 388 8.75 21.65 -20.22
CA ASN A 388 7.44 22.03 -20.73
C ASN A 388 7.54 22.74 -22.08
N GLU A 389 8.40 23.75 -22.19
CA GLU A 389 8.61 24.55 -23.40
C GLU A 389 9.07 23.67 -24.57
N ARG A 390 10.07 22.80 -24.36
CA ARG A 390 10.54 21.87 -25.39
C ARG A 390 9.48 20.86 -25.79
N PHE A 391 8.71 20.35 -24.84
CA PHE A 391 7.64 19.41 -25.12
C PHE A 391 6.50 20.06 -25.92
N CYS A 392 6.08 21.27 -25.55
CA CYS A 392 5.05 22.02 -26.26
C CYS A 392 5.50 22.41 -27.67
N LYS A 393 6.75 22.85 -27.85
CA LYS A 393 7.36 23.10 -29.17
C LYS A 393 7.35 21.85 -30.04
N LYS A 394 7.72 20.70 -29.48
CA LYS A 394 7.69 19.42 -30.20
C LYS A 394 6.26 19.11 -30.68
N ILE A 395 5.24 19.25 -29.84
CA ILE A 395 3.84 19.05 -30.25
C ILE A 395 3.48 20.04 -31.36
N TRP A 396 3.81 21.32 -31.19
CA TRP A 396 3.46 22.38 -32.14
C TRP A 396 4.03 22.14 -33.55
N PHE A 397 5.29 21.73 -33.65
CA PHE A 397 5.97 21.55 -34.94
C PHE A 397 5.79 20.15 -35.54
N ASP A 398 5.72 19.10 -34.72
CA ASP A 398 5.73 17.72 -35.19
C ASP A 398 4.34 17.04 -35.21
N TYR A 399 3.34 17.59 -34.51
CA TYR A 399 2.00 17.00 -34.34
C TYR A 399 0.90 18.05 -34.54
N GLU A 400 0.66 18.42 -35.79
CA GLU A 400 -0.31 19.46 -36.17
C GLU A 400 -1.73 19.18 -35.63
N GLU A 401 -2.13 17.90 -35.61
CA GLU A 401 -3.43 17.44 -35.12
C GLU A 401 -3.63 17.55 -33.60
N LEU A 402 -2.54 17.78 -32.84
CA LEU A 402 -2.57 17.91 -31.38
C LEU A 402 -2.29 19.34 -30.90
N ARG A 403 -2.16 20.32 -31.80
CA ARG A 403 -1.91 21.73 -31.43
C ARG A 403 -2.97 22.29 -30.48
N ASP A 404 -4.24 22.04 -30.78
CA ASP A 404 -5.36 22.48 -29.96
C ASP A 404 -5.48 21.73 -28.63
N LYS A 405 -4.67 20.67 -28.44
CA LYS A 405 -4.60 19.84 -27.22
C LYS A 405 -3.39 20.15 -26.35
N ILE A 406 -2.57 21.14 -26.73
CA ILE A 406 -1.41 21.54 -25.93
C ILE A 406 -1.79 21.89 -24.48
N PRO A 407 -2.89 22.62 -24.18
CA PRO A 407 -3.28 22.90 -22.78
C PRO A 407 -3.54 21.63 -21.93
N GLU A 408 -4.09 20.58 -22.54
CA GLU A 408 -4.36 19.29 -21.89
C GLU A 408 -3.11 18.40 -21.78
N LEU A 409 -2.11 18.64 -22.63
CA LEU A 409 -0.85 17.88 -22.66
C LEU A 409 0.29 18.55 -21.88
N ALA A 410 0.30 19.88 -21.80
CA ALA A 410 1.37 20.66 -21.20
C ALA A 410 1.60 20.28 -19.74
N ILE A 411 2.87 20.22 -19.33
CA ILE A 411 3.25 19.94 -17.94
C ILE A 411 2.87 21.12 -17.06
N ILE A 412 3.04 22.35 -17.57
CA ILE A 412 2.59 23.57 -16.92
C ILE A 412 1.36 24.08 -17.66
N ALA A 413 0.20 24.04 -17.01
CA ALA A 413 -1.06 24.52 -17.54
C ALA A 413 -1.91 25.10 -16.41
N TYR A 414 -2.69 26.15 -16.72
CA TYR A 414 -3.60 26.78 -15.76
C TYR A 414 -2.93 27.17 -14.43
N ASP A 415 -1.71 27.74 -14.50
CA ASP A 415 -0.86 28.10 -13.34
C ASP A 415 -0.54 26.94 -12.37
N ARG A 416 -0.60 25.70 -12.87
CA ARG A 416 -0.29 24.49 -12.14
C ARG A 416 0.70 23.61 -12.88
N ILE A 417 1.48 22.86 -12.12
CA ILE A 417 2.38 21.83 -12.61
C ILE A 417 1.68 20.48 -12.43
N HIS A 418 1.50 19.76 -13.54
CA HIS A 418 0.83 18.46 -13.58
C HIS A 418 1.85 17.32 -13.48
N MET A 419 1.92 16.67 -12.32
CA MET A 419 2.98 15.72 -12.01
C MET A 419 2.90 14.43 -12.83
N ALA A 420 1.68 13.94 -13.09
CA ALA A 420 1.47 12.80 -13.98
C ALA A 420 1.98 13.07 -15.41
N ARG A 421 1.77 14.28 -15.93
CA ARG A 421 2.24 14.70 -17.26
C ARG A 421 3.77 14.75 -17.29
N LEU A 422 4.39 15.31 -16.24
CA LEU A 422 5.85 15.30 -16.07
C LEU A 422 6.39 13.86 -16.07
N ALA A 423 5.78 12.95 -15.31
CA ALA A 423 6.18 11.55 -15.25
C ALA A 423 6.12 10.85 -16.61
N ILE A 424 5.03 11.03 -17.36
CA ILE A 424 4.84 10.43 -18.69
C ILE A 424 5.86 10.96 -19.71
N VAL A 425 6.10 12.28 -19.69
CA VAL A 425 7.05 12.93 -20.61
C VAL A 425 8.48 12.48 -20.31
N GLY A 426 8.87 12.42 -19.03
CA GLY A 426 10.23 12.07 -18.60
C GLY A 426 10.53 10.59 -18.47
N SER A 427 9.59 9.69 -18.75
CA SER A 427 9.79 8.22 -18.64
C SER A 427 9.80 7.51 -19.99
N PHE A 428 10.55 6.41 -20.11
CA PHE A 428 10.55 5.54 -21.30
C PHE A 428 9.38 4.54 -21.32
N SER A 429 8.78 4.26 -20.17
CA SER A 429 7.67 3.30 -20.02
C SER A 429 6.64 3.85 -19.05
N VAL A 430 5.36 3.63 -19.37
CA VAL A 430 4.21 3.94 -18.53
C VAL A 430 3.36 2.69 -18.40
N ASN A 431 2.96 2.31 -17.19
CA ASN A 431 2.07 1.16 -17.03
C ASN A 431 0.94 1.38 -16.04
N GLY A 432 -0.18 0.71 -16.32
CA GLY A 432 -1.26 0.51 -15.36
C GLY A 432 -1.08 -0.77 -14.55
N VAL A 433 -1.99 -0.98 -13.60
CA VAL A 433 -1.90 -2.03 -12.57
C VAL A 433 -2.96 -3.13 -12.66
N ALA A 434 -3.80 -3.07 -13.69
CA ALA A 434 -4.75 -4.10 -14.09
C ALA A 434 -5.08 -3.89 -15.58
N ARG A 435 -5.62 -4.94 -16.23
CA ARG A 435 -5.96 -4.87 -17.66
C ARG A 435 -6.96 -3.75 -17.96
N ILE A 436 -8.10 -3.74 -17.26
CA ILE A 436 -9.15 -2.73 -17.46
C ILE A 436 -8.66 -1.31 -17.15
N HIS A 437 -7.89 -1.17 -16.07
CA HIS A 437 -7.29 0.09 -15.67
C HIS A 437 -6.41 0.66 -16.78
N THR A 438 -5.53 -0.17 -17.35
CA THR A 438 -4.67 0.24 -18.46
C THR A 438 -5.47 0.67 -19.69
N GLU A 439 -6.58 -0.02 -19.97
CA GLU A 439 -7.47 0.35 -21.08
C GLU A 439 -8.20 1.68 -20.83
N ILE A 440 -8.65 1.94 -19.59
CA ILE A 440 -9.23 3.22 -19.20
C ILE A 440 -8.20 4.35 -19.38
N LEU A 441 -6.95 4.15 -18.93
CA LEU A 441 -5.89 5.13 -19.13
C LEU A 441 -5.66 5.43 -20.61
N LYS A 442 -5.56 4.41 -21.47
CA LYS A 442 -5.31 4.60 -22.91
C LYS A 442 -6.49 5.23 -23.66
N LYS A 443 -7.73 4.94 -23.28
CA LYS A 443 -8.92 5.36 -24.02
C LYS A 443 -9.54 6.66 -23.52
N LYS A 444 -9.35 6.99 -22.24
CA LYS A 444 -9.98 8.14 -21.57
C LYS A 444 -8.92 9.07 -20.94
N GLU A 445 -8.39 8.70 -19.78
CA GLU A 445 -7.59 9.62 -18.93
C GLU A 445 -6.30 10.14 -19.57
N MET A 446 -5.60 9.29 -20.33
CA MET A 446 -4.31 9.59 -20.94
C MET A 446 -4.34 9.36 -22.46
N LYS A 447 -5.52 9.52 -23.08
CA LYS A 447 -5.73 9.26 -24.52
C LYS A 447 -4.78 10.05 -25.42
N ASP A 448 -4.61 11.33 -25.14
CA ASP A 448 -3.76 12.20 -25.97
C ASP A 448 -2.28 11.83 -25.80
N PHE A 449 -1.85 11.46 -24.59
CA PHE A 449 -0.51 10.91 -24.36
C PHE A 449 -0.30 9.54 -25.01
N TYR A 450 -1.32 8.69 -25.04
CA TYR A 450 -1.25 7.40 -25.73
C TYR A 450 -1.14 7.59 -27.25
N THR A 451 -1.80 8.61 -27.79
CA THR A 451 -1.67 9.01 -29.21
C THR A 451 -0.24 9.45 -29.53
N LEU A 452 0.38 10.27 -28.66
CA LEU A 452 1.77 10.70 -28.80
C LEU A 452 2.78 9.55 -28.61
N TYR A 453 2.53 8.65 -27.66
CA TYR A 453 3.49 7.66 -27.19
C TYR A 453 2.91 6.25 -27.10
N PRO A 454 2.36 5.68 -28.19
CA PRO A 454 1.61 4.42 -28.13
C PRO A 454 2.44 3.23 -27.63
N LYS A 455 3.76 3.26 -27.90
CA LYS A 455 4.70 2.20 -27.48
C LYS A 455 5.13 2.31 -26.00
N LYS A 456 4.89 3.43 -25.31
CA LYS A 456 5.26 3.58 -23.89
C LYS A 456 4.29 2.86 -22.96
N PHE A 457 3.01 2.79 -23.33
CA PHE A 457 1.94 2.30 -22.45
C PHE A 457 1.83 0.77 -22.45
N ASN A 458 1.93 0.16 -21.27
CA ASN A 458 1.73 -1.27 -21.08
C ASN A 458 0.96 -1.59 -19.79
N ASN A 459 0.71 -2.88 -19.52
CA ASN A 459 0.04 -3.34 -18.31
C ASN A 459 0.99 -4.23 -17.49
N LYS A 460 0.92 -4.08 -16.18
CA LYS A 460 1.52 -5.01 -15.22
C LYS A 460 0.51 -5.21 -14.08
N THR A 461 -0.30 -6.27 -14.18
CA THR A 461 -1.28 -6.57 -13.13
C THR A 461 -0.56 -6.73 -11.80
N ASN A 462 -1.08 -6.08 -10.76
CA ASN A 462 -0.57 -6.21 -9.40
C ASN A 462 -0.53 -7.67 -8.92
N GLY A 463 0.24 -7.90 -7.87
CA GLY A 463 0.29 -9.19 -7.20
C GLY A 463 0.68 -9.06 -5.74
N ILE A 464 0.55 -10.16 -5.03
CA ILE A 464 0.86 -10.28 -3.60
C ILE A 464 1.91 -11.36 -3.37
N THR A 465 2.74 -11.19 -2.33
CA THR A 465 3.67 -12.24 -1.94
C THR A 465 2.94 -13.35 -1.20
N HIS A 466 2.99 -14.57 -1.73
CA HIS A 466 2.41 -15.74 -1.07
C HIS A 466 3.22 -16.18 0.16
N ARG A 467 4.44 -15.65 0.36
CA ARG A 467 5.24 -15.94 1.57
C ARG A 467 4.55 -15.38 2.80
N ARG A 468 4.21 -14.09 2.78
CA ARG A 468 3.45 -13.47 3.88
C ARG A 468 1.98 -13.90 3.89
N TRP A 469 1.30 -13.76 2.75
CA TRP A 469 -0.16 -13.87 2.69
C TRP A 469 -0.70 -15.31 2.60
N LEU A 470 0.16 -16.32 2.63
CA LEU A 470 -0.24 -17.72 2.68
C LEU A 470 0.69 -18.55 3.58
N LEU A 471 2.01 -18.58 3.34
CA LEU A 471 2.92 -19.40 4.16
C LEU A 471 2.98 -18.95 5.62
N GLN A 472 3.05 -17.63 5.86
CA GLN A 472 3.09 -17.05 7.20
C GLN A 472 1.68 -16.91 7.79
N ALA A 473 0.75 -16.28 7.06
CA ALA A 473 -0.58 -15.98 7.57
C ALA A 473 -1.47 -17.23 7.75
N ASN A 474 -1.27 -18.28 6.96
CA ASN A 474 -2.12 -19.48 6.99
C ASN A 474 -1.30 -20.76 6.80
N PRO A 475 -0.41 -21.08 7.77
CA PRO A 475 0.53 -22.19 7.66
C PRO A 475 -0.17 -23.55 7.55
N HIS A 476 -1.35 -23.70 8.17
CA HIS A 476 -2.16 -24.93 8.06
C HIS A 476 -2.67 -25.14 6.63
N LEU A 477 -3.17 -24.09 5.98
CA LEU A 477 -3.57 -24.17 4.57
C LEU A 477 -2.37 -24.44 3.66
N ALA A 478 -1.24 -23.77 3.89
CA ALA A 478 -0.02 -23.99 3.14
C ALA A 478 0.50 -25.44 3.26
N GLY A 479 0.43 -26.01 4.47
CA GLY A 479 0.75 -27.41 4.75
C GLY A 479 -0.16 -28.35 3.98
N LEU A 480 -1.48 -28.15 4.09
CA LEU A 480 -2.48 -28.97 3.37
C LEU A 480 -2.27 -28.93 1.84
N ILE A 481 -2.03 -27.73 1.27
CA ILE A 481 -1.73 -27.60 -0.16
C ILE A 481 -0.46 -28.40 -0.51
N THR A 482 0.57 -28.32 0.32
CA THR A 482 1.82 -29.06 0.12
C THR A 482 1.62 -30.58 0.17
N ASP A 483 0.79 -31.08 1.08
CA ASP A 483 0.45 -32.50 1.18
C ASP A 483 -0.27 -33.02 -0.07
N VAL A 484 -1.11 -32.18 -0.70
CA VAL A 484 -1.92 -32.56 -1.86
C VAL A 484 -1.12 -32.48 -3.17
N ILE A 485 -0.40 -31.38 -3.42
CA ILE A 485 0.23 -31.12 -4.73
C ILE A 485 1.77 -31.05 -4.70
N GLY A 486 2.38 -31.28 -3.54
CA GLY A 486 3.83 -31.20 -3.32
C GLY A 486 4.34 -29.76 -3.14
N PRO A 487 5.55 -29.55 -2.59
CA PRO A 487 6.04 -28.21 -2.20
C PRO A 487 6.44 -27.30 -3.38
N GLN A 488 6.37 -27.79 -4.62
CA GLN A 488 6.85 -27.04 -5.79
C GLN A 488 6.04 -25.77 -6.07
N TRP A 489 4.82 -25.65 -5.55
CA TRP A 489 4.00 -24.45 -5.66
C TRP A 489 4.62 -23.24 -4.95
N ILE A 490 5.41 -23.47 -3.89
CA ILE A 490 6.07 -22.41 -3.13
C ILE A 490 7.03 -21.61 -4.02
N ASN A 491 7.79 -22.28 -4.89
CA ASN A 491 8.70 -21.63 -5.83
C ASN A 491 8.02 -21.28 -7.17
N ARG A 492 6.85 -21.87 -7.45
CA ARG A 492 6.11 -21.70 -8.70
C ARG A 492 4.61 -21.60 -8.39
N PRO A 493 4.11 -20.45 -7.91
CA PRO A 493 2.73 -20.30 -7.42
C PRO A 493 1.64 -20.70 -8.41
N LYS A 494 1.90 -20.58 -9.72
CA LYS A 494 1.00 -21.10 -10.77
C LYS A 494 0.70 -22.60 -10.66
N GLN A 495 1.48 -23.39 -9.93
CA GLN A 495 1.17 -24.80 -9.69
C GLN A 495 0.00 -25.03 -8.73
N LEU A 496 -0.48 -24.00 -8.03
CA LEU A 496 -1.74 -24.07 -7.26
C LEU A 496 -2.91 -24.57 -8.12
N ILE A 497 -2.87 -24.33 -9.44
CA ILE A 497 -3.88 -24.82 -10.40
C ILE A 497 -4.06 -26.35 -10.36
N ARG A 498 -3.05 -27.10 -9.87
CA ARG A 498 -3.13 -28.56 -9.73
C ARG A 498 -4.18 -28.99 -8.71
N LEU A 499 -4.57 -28.13 -7.77
CA LEU A 499 -5.64 -28.38 -6.81
C LEU A 499 -6.99 -28.63 -7.48
N LEU A 500 -7.22 -28.10 -8.70
CA LEU A 500 -8.46 -28.35 -9.45
C LEU A 500 -8.76 -29.83 -9.65
N LYS A 501 -7.73 -30.68 -9.77
CA LYS A 501 -7.88 -32.14 -9.90
C LYS A 501 -8.56 -32.80 -8.70
N HIS A 502 -8.52 -32.13 -7.55
CA HIS A 502 -9.05 -32.60 -6.27
C HIS A 502 -10.23 -31.76 -5.78
N SER A 503 -10.72 -30.81 -6.60
CA SER A 503 -11.80 -29.90 -6.22
C SER A 503 -13.12 -30.60 -5.87
N ASN A 504 -13.34 -31.82 -6.38
CA ASN A 504 -14.53 -32.63 -6.11
C ASN A 504 -14.29 -33.76 -5.08
N ASP A 505 -13.10 -33.83 -4.47
CA ASP A 505 -12.79 -34.81 -3.44
C ASP A 505 -13.37 -34.35 -2.10
N LYS A 506 -14.49 -34.95 -1.71
CA LYS A 506 -15.22 -34.62 -0.48
C LYS A 506 -14.33 -34.69 0.78
N ALA A 507 -13.50 -35.73 0.91
CA ALA A 507 -12.65 -35.88 2.08
C ALA A 507 -11.57 -34.79 2.16
N LEU A 508 -11.09 -34.34 0.99
CA LEU A 508 -10.17 -33.21 0.94
C LEU A 508 -10.88 -31.88 1.26
N LEU A 509 -12.08 -31.65 0.71
CA LEU A 509 -12.87 -30.45 0.99
C LEU A 509 -13.18 -30.30 2.48
N GLU A 510 -13.47 -31.39 3.19
CA GLU A 510 -13.66 -31.39 4.65
C GLU A 510 -12.40 -30.95 5.42
N LYS A 511 -11.20 -31.30 4.93
CA LYS A 511 -9.94 -30.81 5.51
C LYS A 511 -9.72 -29.31 5.27
N PHE A 512 -10.07 -28.81 4.08
CA PHE A 512 -10.04 -27.37 3.82
C PHE A 512 -11.02 -26.60 4.71
N ASP A 513 -12.22 -27.15 4.93
CA ASP A 513 -13.22 -26.59 5.83
C ASP A 513 -12.72 -26.56 7.28
N GLU A 514 -12.07 -27.63 7.75
CA GLU A 514 -11.47 -27.66 9.09
C GLU A 514 -10.42 -26.57 9.29
N VAL A 515 -9.54 -26.36 8.30
CA VAL A 515 -8.55 -25.27 8.33
C VAL A 515 -9.25 -23.91 8.41
N LYS A 516 -10.28 -23.66 7.58
CA LYS A 516 -11.05 -22.41 7.62
C LYS A 516 -11.70 -22.20 8.99
N ARG A 517 -12.35 -23.23 9.53
CA ARG A 517 -13.01 -23.19 10.84
C ARG A 517 -12.02 -22.87 11.97
N ASN A 518 -10.84 -23.48 11.97
CA ASN A 518 -9.81 -23.20 12.98
C ASN A 518 -9.32 -21.75 12.89
N ASN A 519 -9.16 -21.21 11.69
CA ASN A 519 -8.84 -19.79 11.50
C ASN A 519 -9.96 -18.87 12.02
N LYS A 520 -11.23 -19.24 11.80
CA LYS A 520 -12.40 -18.50 12.33
C LYS A 520 -12.46 -18.52 13.85
N ILE A 521 -12.16 -19.66 14.48
CA ILE A 521 -12.05 -19.76 15.95
C ILE A 521 -10.94 -18.85 16.47
N ALA A 522 -9.76 -18.85 15.83
CA ALA A 522 -8.66 -17.97 16.22
C ALA A 522 -9.03 -16.48 16.12
N LEU A 523 -9.73 -16.09 15.04
CA LEU A 523 -10.21 -14.71 14.89
C LEU A 523 -11.33 -14.38 15.89
N ALA A 524 -12.27 -15.29 16.15
CA ALA A 524 -13.33 -15.09 17.14
C ALA A 524 -12.76 -14.87 18.54
N ASN A 525 -11.74 -15.66 18.92
CA ASN A 525 -11.01 -15.48 20.18
C ASN A 525 -10.30 -14.13 20.24
N TYR A 526 -9.67 -13.71 19.13
CA TYR A 526 -9.04 -12.39 19.03
C TYR A 526 -10.07 -11.26 19.18
N ILE A 527 -11.20 -11.34 18.48
CA ILE A 527 -12.31 -10.37 18.59
C ILE A 527 -12.80 -10.30 20.03
N HIS A 528 -13.01 -11.45 20.68
CA HIS A 528 -13.46 -11.49 22.07
C HIS A 528 -12.44 -10.86 23.03
N HIS A 529 -11.15 -11.16 22.87
CA HIS A 529 -10.10 -10.55 23.68
C HIS A 529 -10.02 -9.03 23.51
N GLN A 530 -10.19 -8.51 22.29
CA GLN A 530 -10.08 -7.08 22.00
C GLN A 530 -11.35 -6.29 22.35
N THR A 531 -12.53 -6.88 22.15
CA THR A 531 -13.81 -6.15 22.19
C THR A 531 -14.77 -6.64 23.26
N GLY A 532 -14.53 -7.81 23.85
CA GLY A 532 -15.46 -8.50 24.73
C GLY A 532 -16.64 -9.17 23.99
N ILE A 533 -16.80 -8.97 22.68
CA ILE A 533 -17.93 -9.49 21.91
C ILE A 533 -17.67 -10.95 21.53
N LEU A 534 -18.64 -11.82 21.79
CA LEU A 534 -18.65 -13.21 21.32
C LEU A 534 -19.23 -13.28 19.91
N VAL A 535 -18.53 -14.01 19.05
CA VAL A 535 -18.87 -14.21 17.64
C VAL A 535 -18.98 -15.70 17.37
N ASP A 536 -20.01 -16.13 16.65
CA ASP A 536 -20.24 -17.53 16.27
C ASP A 536 -19.33 -17.93 15.09
N GLU A 537 -18.41 -18.87 15.30
CA GLU A 537 -17.51 -19.37 14.27
C GLU A 537 -18.21 -20.10 13.12
N LYS A 538 -19.48 -20.47 13.27
CA LYS A 538 -20.30 -21.11 12.22
C LYS A 538 -20.99 -20.10 11.32
N SER A 539 -21.16 -18.86 11.78
CA SER A 539 -21.72 -17.76 10.97
C SER A 539 -20.82 -17.45 9.76
N ILE A 540 -21.39 -16.88 8.70
CA ILE A 540 -20.59 -16.38 7.57
C ILE A 540 -19.73 -15.21 8.08
N PHE A 541 -18.40 -15.31 7.96
CA PHE A 541 -17.51 -14.17 8.22
C PHE A 541 -17.44 -13.31 6.96
N ASP A 542 -18.21 -12.23 6.98
CA ASP A 542 -18.39 -11.29 5.88
C ASP A 542 -17.48 -10.06 6.08
N VAL A 543 -16.45 -9.92 5.25
CA VAL A 543 -15.28 -9.10 5.60
C VAL A 543 -15.02 -7.99 4.61
N GLN A 544 -15.01 -6.74 5.10
CA GLN A 544 -14.60 -5.55 4.35
C GLN A 544 -13.44 -4.82 5.05
N ILE A 545 -12.21 -5.18 4.67
CA ILE A 545 -10.97 -4.59 5.20
C ILE A 545 -10.20 -3.79 4.15
N LYS A 546 -10.31 -2.46 4.21
CA LYS A 546 -9.66 -1.51 3.30
C LYS A 546 -9.76 -0.10 3.86
N ARG A 547 -8.98 0.84 3.32
CA ARG A 547 -9.11 2.27 3.63
C ARG A 547 -10.58 2.70 3.55
N LEU A 548 -11.00 3.59 4.44
CA LEU A 548 -12.36 4.09 4.39
C LEU A 548 -12.47 5.23 3.40
N HIS A 549 -13.35 5.08 2.41
CA HIS A 549 -13.56 6.06 1.35
C HIS A 549 -14.93 5.84 0.72
N GLU A 550 -15.63 6.91 0.33
CA GLU A 550 -16.95 6.81 -0.29
C GLU A 550 -17.01 5.84 -1.50
N TYR A 551 -16.06 5.88 -2.44
CA TYR A 551 -16.05 4.96 -3.59
C TYR A 551 -15.83 3.48 -3.23
N LYS A 552 -15.30 3.19 -2.03
CA LYS A 552 -15.12 1.81 -1.53
C LYS A 552 -16.38 1.27 -0.86
N ARG A 553 -17.38 2.14 -0.66
CA ARG A 553 -18.76 1.83 -0.30
C ARG A 553 -18.92 0.95 0.94
N GLN A 554 -18.13 1.19 2.00
CA GLN A 554 -18.48 0.70 3.34
C GLN A 554 -19.89 1.15 3.75
N LEU A 555 -20.34 2.29 3.21
CA LEU A 555 -21.71 2.78 3.38
C LEU A 555 -22.77 1.85 2.76
N LEU A 556 -22.51 1.25 1.59
CA LEU A 556 -23.41 0.26 0.99
C LEU A 556 -23.51 -0.99 1.86
N ASN A 557 -22.38 -1.47 2.38
CA ASN A 557 -22.35 -2.64 3.26
C ASN A 557 -23.12 -2.38 4.57
N ILE A 558 -22.88 -1.25 5.24
CA ILE A 558 -23.61 -0.95 6.48
C ILE A 558 -25.12 -0.72 6.24
N PHE A 559 -25.53 -0.25 5.05
CA PHE A 559 -26.95 -0.19 4.68
C PHE A 559 -27.57 -1.58 4.55
N HIS A 560 -26.84 -2.55 4.00
CA HIS A 560 -27.28 -3.94 3.96
C HIS A 560 -27.42 -4.52 5.37
N VAL A 561 -26.48 -4.23 6.27
CA VAL A 561 -26.59 -4.63 7.69
C VAL A 561 -27.85 -4.04 8.35
N ILE A 562 -28.12 -2.75 8.14
CA ILE A 562 -29.34 -2.10 8.68
C ILE A 562 -30.60 -2.75 8.09
N TYR A 563 -30.61 -3.07 6.79
CA TYR A 563 -31.70 -3.79 6.15
C TYR A 563 -31.94 -5.16 6.80
N LEU A 564 -30.89 -6.00 6.94
CA LEU A 564 -31.01 -7.30 7.59
C LEU A 564 -31.49 -7.19 9.03
N TYR A 565 -31.04 -6.18 9.76
CA TYR A 565 -31.52 -5.91 11.12
C TYR A 565 -33.01 -5.58 11.12
N ASN A 566 -33.47 -4.68 10.24
CA ASN A 566 -34.88 -4.32 10.12
C ASN A 566 -35.77 -5.53 9.77
N GLU A 567 -35.33 -6.38 8.83
CA GLU A 567 -36.05 -7.61 8.46
C GLU A 567 -36.16 -8.58 9.66
N LEU A 568 -35.08 -8.74 10.44
CA LEU A 568 -35.09 -9.56 11.65
C LEU A 568 -35.95 -8.97 12.78
N LYS A 569 -36.12 -7.64 12.84
CA LYS A 569 -37.04 -7.02 13.80
C LYS A 569 -38.50 -7.25 13.42
N ASP A 570 -38.80 -7.19 12.13
CA ASP A 570 -40.15 -7.41 11.61
C ASP A 570 -40.51 -8.91 11.65
N ASN A 571 -39.53 -9.79 11.43
CA ASN A 571 -39.69 -11.25 11.51
C ASN A 571 -38.48 -11.94 12.19
N PRO A 572 -38.46 -12.00 13.54
CA PRO A 572 -37.37 -12.64 14.29
C PRO A 572 -37.10 -14.12 13.94
N ASN A 573 -38.13 -14.82 13.46
CA ASN A 573 -38.05 -16.23 13.09
C ASN A 573 -37.62 -16.48 11.64
N GLN A 574 -37.30 -15.42 10.88
CA GLN A 574 -36.81 -15.55 9.51
C GLN A 574 -35.60 -16.50 9.47
N ASP A 575 -35.67 -17.46 8.54
CA ASP A 575 -34.61 -18.44 8.34
C ASP A 575 -33.48 -17.81 7.52
N LEU A 576 -32.56 -17.15 8.23
CA LEU A 576 -31.37 -16.49 7.70
C LEU A 576 -30.12 -17.22 8.22
N THR A 577 -29.16 -17.51 7.34
CA THR A 577 -27.86 -18.03 7.79
C THR A 577 -27.20 -16.97 8.66
N PRO A 578 -26.73 -17.31 9.89
CA PRO A 578 -26.09 -16.33 10.75
C PRO A 578 -24.90 -15.66 10.07
N ARG A 579 -24.72 -14.34 10.26
CA ARG A 579 -23.63 -13.56 9.66
C ARG A 579 -22.92 -12.69 10.68
N THR A 580 -21.59 -12.62 10.54
CA THR A 580 -20.73 -11.68 11.25
C THR A 580 -20.05 -10.78 10.24
N PHE A 581 -20.47 -9.52 10.21
CA PHE A 581 -19.85 -8.47 9.42
C PHE A 581 -18.61 -7.93 10.14
N ILE A 582 -17.46 -7.95 9.48
CA ILE A 582 -16.18 -7.51 10.04
C ILE A 582 -15.61 -6.38 9.19
N PHE A 583 -15.54 -5.20 9.79
CA PHE A 583 -14.93 -4.01 9.23
C PHE A 583 -13.59 -3.74 9.90
N ALA A 584 -12.61 -3.31 9.10
CA ALA A 584 -11.37 -2.72 9.63
C ALA A 584 -10.86 -1.70 8.60
N ALA A 585 -10.86 -0.43 8.99
CA ALA A 585 -10.59 0.66 8.07
C ALA A 585 -10.10 1.91 8.81
N LYS A 586 -9.18 2.66 8.19
CA LYS A 586 -8.78 4.00 8.63
C LYS A 586 -9.33 5.04 7.65
N ALA A 587 -9.90 6.13 8.17
CA ALA A 587 -10.25 7.32 7.40
C ALA A 587 -9.09 8.34 7.45
N ALA A 588 -8.86 9.10 6.38
CA ALA A 588 -7.89 10.20 6.45
C ALA A 588 -8.32 11.24 7.50
N PRO A 589 -7.38 11.92 8.20
CA PRO A 589 -7.73 12.81 9.31
C PRO A 589 -8.70 13.94 8.94
N SER A 590 -8.58 14.48 7.72
CA SER A 590 -9.42 15.56 7.19
C SER A 590 -10.70 15.08 6.51
N TYR A 591 -10.94 13.76 6.37
CA TYR A 591 -12.09 13.23 5.66
C TYR A 591 -13.28 12.99 6.59
N TYR A 592 -14.02 14.06 6.87
CA TYR A 592 -15.14 14.07 7.83
C TYR A 592 -16.22 13.03 7.51
N LEU A 593 -16.72 12.98 6.28
CA LEU A 593 -17.76 12.03 5.90
C LEU A 593 -17.32 10.57 6.05
N ALA A 594 -16.05 10.27 5.75
CA ALA A 594 -15.49 8.94 6.02
C ALA A 594 -15.51 8.65 7.54
N LYS A 595 -15.04 9.57 8.38
CA LYS A 595 -15.11 9.39 9.84
C LYS A 595 -16.54 9.19 10.35
N GLU A 596 -17.51 9.87 9.75
CA GLU A 596 -18.93 9.70 10.08
C GLU A 596 -19.44 8.30 9.70
N VAL A 597 -19.02 7.74 8.56
CA VAL A 597 -19.33 6.34 8.20
C VAL A 597 -18.71 5.34 9.19
N ILE A 598 -17.48 5.58 9.69
CA ILE A 598 -16.91 4.76 10.78
C ILE A 598 -17.79 4.83 12.02
N LYS A 599 -18.25 6.02 12.38
CA LYS A 599 -19.16 6.20 13.52
C LYS A 599 -20.46 5.45 13.30
N LEU A 600 -21.06 5.54 12.12
CA LEU A 600 -22.29 4.82 11.79
C LEU A 600 -22.12 3.31 11.98
N ILE A 601 -21.03 2.74 11.47
CA ILE A 601 -20.76 1.30 11.63
C ILE A 601 -20.68 0.92 13.12
N ASN A 602 -19.95 1.69 13.92
CA ASN A 602 -19.81 1.41 15.35
C ASN A 602 -21.12 1.59 16.12
N THR A 603 -21.93 2.59 15.76
CA THR A 603 -23.22 2.81 16.42
C THR A 603 -24.22 1.71 16.08
N VAL A 604 -24.34 1.33 14.80
CA VAL A 604 -25.15 0.18 14.37
C VAL A 604 -24.68 -1.09 15.08
N ALA A 605 -23.37 -1.32 15.17
CA ALA A 605 -22.81 -2.45 15.90
C ALA A 605 -23.22 -2.48 17.38
N SER A 606 -23.25 -1.32 18.05
CA SER A 606 -23.66 -1.21 19.46
C SER A 606 -25.14 -1.55 19.70
N ILE A 607 -25.98 -1.46 18.67
CA ILE A 607 -27.40 -1.83 18.77
C ILE A 607 -27.56 -3.30 18.40
N VAL A 608 -27.09 -3.68 17.21
CA VAL A 608 -27.23 -5.04 16.66
C VAL A 608 -26.62 -6.09 17.58
N ASN A 609 -25.41 -5.85 18.11
CA ASN A 609 -24.71 -6.87 18.88
C ASN A 609 -25.36 -7.21 20.23
N TYR A 610 -26.17 -6.30 20.78
CA TYR A 610 -26.79 -6.45 22.09
C TYR A 610 -28.31 -6.69 22.03
N ASP A 611 -28.92 -6.61 20.84
CA ASP A 611 -30.32 -6.94 20.65
C ASP A 611 -30.54 -8.46 20.76
N LYS A 612 -31.34 -8.87 21.75
CA LYS A 612 -31.66 -10.28 21.99
C LYS A 612 -32.77 -10.80 21.07
N GLU A 613 -33.59 -9.93 20.50
CA GLU A 613 -34.72 -10.31 19.66
C GLU A 613 -34.26 -10.94 18.34
N ILE A 614 -33.10 -10.52 17.82
CA ILE A 614 -32.51 -11.08 16.60
C ILE A 614 -31.78 -12.43 16.83
N GLN A 615 -31.83 -12.98 18.05
CA GLN A 615 -31.33 -14.31 18.42
C GLN A 615 -29.87 -14.60 18.01
N GLY A 616 -29.03 -13.57 17.95
CA GLY A 616 -27.62 -13.71 17.58
C GLY A 616 -27.36 -14.03 16.10
N LYS A 617 -28.36 -13.91 15.22
CA LYS A 617 -28.23 -14.16 13.78
C LYS A 617 -27.36 -13.14 13.06
N LEU A 618 -27.18 -11.95 13.63
CA LEU A 618 -26.39 -10.87 13.06
C LEU A 618 -25.40 -10.33 14.10
N LYS A 619 -24.15 -10.17 13.70
CA LYS A 619 -23.09 -9.48 14.46
C LYS A 619 -22.36 -8.51 13.56
N VAL A 620 -21.92 -7.39 14.12
CA VAL A 620 -21.17 -6.35 13.42
C VAL A 620 -19.96 -5.98 14.25
N ILE A 621 -18.76 -6.16 13.72
CA ILE A 621 -17.51 -5.94 14.42
C ILE A 621 -16.69 -4.91 13.65
N PHE A 622 -16.28 -3.85 14.33
CA PHE A 622 -15.26 -2.93 13.83
C PHE A 622 -13.96 -3.17 14.59
N LEU A 623 -12.93 -3.66 13.90
CA LEU A 623 -11.60 -3.83 14.48
C LEU A 623 -10.77 -2.59 14.20
N GLU A 624 -10.38 -1.91 15.27
CA GLU A 624 -9.59 -0.68 15.19
C GLU A 624 -8.14 -0.93 14.75
N ASN A 625 -7.50 0.15 14.30
CA ASN A 625 -6.09 0.21 13.94
C ASN A 625 -5.65 -0.81 12.88
N TYR A 626 -6.42 -0.93 11.80
CA TYR A 626 -6.08 -1.82 10.68
C TYR A 626 -4.65 -1.62 10.18
N ASN A 627 -3.86 -2.70 10.22
CA ASN A 627 -2.47 -2.80 9.80
C ASN A 627 -2.18 -4.19 9.20
N VAL A 628 -0.92 -4.51 8.91
CA VAL A 628 -0.55 -5.80 8.31
C VAL A 628 -0.79 -6.96 9.28
N SER A 629 -0.36 -6.82 10.53
CA SER A 629 -0.55 -7.83 11.58
C SER A 629 -2.02 -8.19 11.81
N LEU A 630 -2.92 -7.20 11.79
CA LEU A 630 -4.36 -7.45 11.89
C LEU A 630 -4.91 -8.14 10.62
N ALA A 631 -4.44 -7.71 9.44
CA ALA A 631 -4.82 -8.36 8.18
C ALA A 631 -4.41 -9.83 8.13
N GLU A 632 -3.24 -10.20 8.65
CA GLU A 632 -2.74 -11.58 8.74
C GLU A 632 -3.66 -12.48 9.61
N LYS A 633 -4.43 -11.90 10.53
CA LYS A 633 -5.44 -12.63 11.33
C LYS A 633 -6.81 -12.71 10.64
N ILE A 634 -7.24 -11.62 10.02
CA ILE A 634 -8.58 -11.53 9.41
C ILE A 634 -8.68 -12.34 8.12
N ILE A 635 -7.69 -12.23 7.24
CA ILE A 635 -7.73 -12.79 5.88
C ILE A 635 -7.92 -14.33 5.89
N PRO A 636 -7.15 -15.12 6.67
CA PRO A 636 -7.31 -16.57 6.71
C PRO A 636 -8.69 -17.05 7.17
N ALA A 637 -9.38 -16.24 7.98
CA ALA A 637 -10.68 -16.55 8.58
C ALA A 637 -11.89 -16.09 7.76
N SER A 638 -11.67 -15.31 6.70
CA SER A 638 -12.77 -14.70 5.92
C SER A 638 -13.49 -15.74 5.05
N ASP A 639 -14.82 -15.70 5.02
CA ASP A 639 -15.66 -16.51 4.12
C ASP A 639 -16.04 -15.71 2.87
N ILE A 640 -16.54 -14.48 3.08
CA ILE A 640 -16.81 -13.50 2.02
C ILE A 640 -15.79 -12.37 2.06
N SER A 641 -15.35 -11.96 0.88
CA SER A 641 -14.50 -10.80 0.67
C SER A 641 -15.27 -9.70 -0.04
N GLU A 642 -15.56 -8.61 0.66
CA GLU A 642 -16.32 -7.47 0.14
C GLU A 642 -15.44 -6.56 -0.73
N GLN A 643 -15.66 -6.65 -2.05
CA GLN A 643 -14.93 -5.94 -3.10
C GLN A 643 -15.86 -5.04 -3.90
N ILE A 644 -16.62 -4.25 -3.16
CA ILE A 644 -17.80 -3.53 -3.63
C ILE A 644 -17.52 -2.10 -4.05
N SER A 645 -16.34 -1.76 -4.56
CA SER A 645 -16.09 -0.38 -5.02
C SER A 645 -17.02 -0.02 -6.19
N THR A 646 -17.40 1.26 -6.33
CA THR A 646 -18.16 1.70 -7.52
C THR A 646 -17.35 1.37 -8.78
N ALA A 647 -17.97 0.73 -9.78
CA ALA A 647 -17.26 0.32 -10.98
C ALA A 647 -16.56 1.52 -11.67
N SER A 648 -15.37 1.30 -12.24
CA SER A 648 -14.41 2.30 -12.77
C SER A 648 -13.53 3.02 -11.75
N LYS A 649 -13.73 2.83 -10.44
CA LYS A 649 -13.02 3.61 -9.39
C LYS A 649 -11.86 2.85 -8.74
N GLU A 650 -11.89 1.51 -8.72
CA GLU A 650 -10.79 0.69 -8.22
C GLU A 650 -9.81 0.34 -9.35
N ALA A 651 -8.59 0.86 -9.28
CA ALA A 651 -7.57 0.57 -10.28
C ALA A 651 -7.18 -0.91 -10.35
N SER A 652 -7.19 -1.62 -9.23
CA SER A 652 -6.83 -3.04 -9.14
C SER A 652 -7.40 -3.66 -7.86
N GLY A 653 -6.84 -3.32 -6.70
CA GLY A 653 -7.11 -4.02 -5.45
C GLY A 653 -6.21 -5.23 -5.27
N THR A 654 -5.53 -5.32 -4.12
CA THR A 654 -4.71 -6.48 -3.73
C THR A 654 -5.29 -7.21 -2.52
N GLY A 655 -6.26 -6.64 -1.82
CA GLY A 655 -6.97 -7.30 -0.72
C GLY A 655 -7.77 -8.51 -1.20
N ASN A 656 -8.48 -8.36 -2.31
CA ASN A 656 -9.20 -9.44 -3.01
C ASN A 656 -8.29 -10.63 -3.33
N MET A 657 -7.08 -10.39 -3.85
CA MET A 657 -6.11 -11.45 -4.16
C MET A 657 -5.70 -12.24 -2.91
N LYS A 658 -5.52 -11.57 -1.76
CA LYS A 658 -5.14 -12.23 -0.50
C LYS A 658 -6.26 -13.11 0.03
N MET A 659 -7.47 -12.59 -0.05
CA MET A 659 -8.69 -13.25 0.39
C MET A 659 -8.99 -14.48 -0.48
N MET A 660 -8.92 -14.35 -1.81
CA MET A 660 -9.00 -15.44 -2.77
C MET A 660 -7.96 -16.54 -2.50
N MET A 661 -6.70 -16.14 -2.26
CA MET A 661 -5.61 -17.08 -1.95
C MET A 661 -5.83 -17.87 -0.65
N ASN A 662 -6.65 -17.34 0.27
CA ASN A 662 -7.05 -17.98 1.51
C ASN A 662 -8.46 -18.59 1.47
N GLY A 663 -9.04 -18.72 0.27
CA GLY A 663 -10.32 -19.40 0.06
C GLY A 663 -11.57 -18.60 0.40
N ALA A 664 -11.46 -17.29 0.62
CA ALA A 664 -12.65 -16.44 0.72
C ALA A 664 -13.22 -16.19 -0.69
N LEU A 665 -14.55 -16.24 -0.82
CA LEU A 665 -15.25 -15.96 -2.06
C LEU A 665 -15.46 -14.46 -2.20
N THR A 666 -15.22 -13.92 -3.39
CA THR A 666 -15.40 -12.49 -3.64
C THR A 666 -16.88 -12.19 -3.88
N LEU A 667 -17.41 -11.22 -3.14
CA LEU A 667 -18.63 -10.51 -3.49
C LEU A 667 -18.20 -9.10 -3.93
N GLY A 668 -18.44 -8.74 -5.18
CA GLY A 668 -17.92 -7.48 -5.70
C GLY A 668 -18.53 -7.01 -7.01
N THR A 669 -18.16 -5.80 -7.41
CA THR A 669 -18.49 -5.24 -8.71
C THR A 669 -17.51 -5.73 -9.78
N MET A 670 -17.88 -5.58 -11.05
CA MET A 670 -16.98 -5.76 -12.20
C MET A 670 -16.00 -4.58 -12.31
N ASP A 671 -15.08 -4.51 -11.35
CA ASP A 671 -14.08 -3.43 -11.25
C ASP A 671 -12.70 -3.96 -10.84
N GLY A 672 -11.65 -3.19 -11.20
CA GLY A 672 -10.27 -3.51 -10.87
C GLY A 672 -9.87 -4.96 -11.18
N ALA A 673 -9.27 -5.63 -10.20
CA ALA A 673 -8.83 -7.02 -10.29
C ALA A 673 -9.96 -8.04 -10.08
N ASN A 674 -11.17 -7.63 -9.69
CA ASN A 674 -12.31 -8.56 -9.61
C ASN A 674 -12.65 -9.12 -11.00
N ILE A 675 -12.47 -8.32 -12.06
CA ILE A 675 -12.63 -8.77 -13.45
C ILE A 675 -11.64 -9.90 -13.76
N GLU A 676 -10.36 -9.75 -13.37
CA GLU A 676 -9.35 -10.78 -13.59
C GLU A 676 -9.60 -12.02 -12.74
N ILE A 677 -10.14 -11.88 -11.52
CA ILE A 677 -10.56 -13.01 -10.70
C ILE A 677 -11.73 -13.74 -11.37
N HIS A 678 -12.78 -13.02 -11.76
CA HIS A 678 -13.95 -13.54 -12.47
C HIS A 678 -13.55 -14.31 -13.73
N ASP A 679 -12.72 -13.72 -14.58
CA ASP A 679 -12.24 -14.34 -15.83
C ASP A 679 -11.46 -15.64 -15.57
N LEU A 680 -10.84 -15.80 -14.40
CA LEU A 680 -10.06 -16.98 -14.04
C LEU A 680 -10.88 -18.07 -13.37
N VAL A 681 -11.75 -17.71 -12.42
CA VAL A 681 -12.51 -18.69 -11.62
C VAL A 681 -13.84 -19.09 -12.25
N GLY A 682 -14.34 -18.31 -13.21
CA GLY A 682 -15.65 -18.50 -13.82
C GLY A 682 -16.79 -17.85 -13.00
N PRO A 683 -17.88 -17.44 -13.66
CA PRO A 683 -19.00 -16.73 -13.01
C PRO A 683 -19.69 -17.55 -11.91
N GLU A 684 -19.55 -18.87 -11.91
CA GLU A 684 -20.11 -19.77 -10.91
C GLU A 684 -19.32 -19.82 -9.60
N ASN A 685 -18.12 -19.22 -9.54
CA ASN A 685 -17.22 -19.26 -8.39
C ASN A 685 -16.92 -17.88 -7.77
N ILE A 686 -17.71 -16.86 -8.14
CA ILE A 686 -17.62 -15.48 -7.66
C ILE A 686 -19.02 -14.84 -7.66
N PHE A 687 -19.27 -13.92 -6.73
CA PHE A 687 -20.55 -13.23 -6.64
C PHE A 687 -20.40 -11.79 -7.19
N ILE A 688 -20.87 -11.57 -8.41
CA ILE A 688 -20.78 -10.28 -9.10
C ILE A 688 -22.13 -9.58 -9.13
N PHE A 689 -22.15 -8.26 -8.90
CA PHE A 689 -23.35 -7.43 -8.92
C PHE A 689 -23.10 -6.00 -9.41
N GLY A 690 -24.20 -5.27 -9.59
CA GLY A 690 -24.22 -3.82 -9.74
C GLY A 690 -23.89 -3.31 -11.14
N LEU A 691 -23.79 -1.99 -11.25
CA LEU A 691 -23.49 -1.30 -12.50
C LEU A 691 -22.13 -1.69 -13.08
N THR A 692 -22.06 -1.72 -14.40
CA THR A 692 -20.80 -1.82 -15.15
C THR A 692 -20.07 -0.47 -15.19
N ALA A 693 -18.75 -0.51 -15.46
CA ALA A 693 -17.95 0.70 -15.60
C ALA A 693 -18.46 1.65 -16.70
N ASP A 694 -18.98 1.08 -17.81
CA ASP A 694 -19.52 1.89 -18.91
C ASP A 694 -20.84 2.58 -18.52
N GLU A 695 -21.73 1.91 -17.79
CA GLU A 695 -22.96 2.52 -17.27
C GLU A 695 -22.67 3.62 -16.25
N VAL A 696 -21.74 3.38 -15.31
CA VAL A 696 -21.30 4.40 -14.35
C VAL A 696 -20.78 5.65 -15.07
N LEU A 697 -19.94 5.45 -16.08
CA LEU A 697 -19.36 6.55 -16.86
C LEU A 697 -20.43 7.28 -17.70
N ASP A 698 -21.41 6.55 -18.24
CA ASP A 698 -22.56 7.14 -18.95
C ASP A 698 -23.37 8.04 -18.02
N TYR A 699 -23.69 7.59 -16.80
CA TYR A 699 -24.40 8.42 -15.82
C TYR A 699 -23.62 9.69 -15.44
N TYR A 700 -22.29 9.60 -15.27
CA TYR A 700 -21.47 10.79 -14.99
C TYR A 700 -21.45 11.79 -16.15
N GLN A 701 -21.49 11.31 -17.39
CA GLN A 701 -21.37 12.16 -18.59
C GLN A 701 -22.71 12.74 -19.03
N ASN A 702 -23.77 11.92 -18.99
CA ASN A 702 -25.05 12.21 -19.62
C ASN A 702 -26.18 12.41 -18.60
N GLY A 703 -25.94 12.17 -17.30
CA GLY A 703 -26.96 12.22 -16.26
C GLY A 703 -27.91 11.02 -16.34
N GLY A 704 -29.15 11.17 -15.84
CA GLY A 704 -30.17 10.11 -15.88
C GLY A 704 -30.32 9.29 -14.60
N TYR A 705 -29.50 9.56 -13.58
CA TYR A 705 -29.65 9.02 -12.23
C TYR A 705 -30.18 10.09 -11.28
N ASN A 706 -31.17 9.72 -10.44
CA ASN A 706 -31.69 10.57 -9.37
C ASN A 706 -31.90 9.76 -8.08
N ALA A 707 -31.08 10.03 -7.06
CA ALA A 707 -31.14 9.36 -5.77
C ALA A 707 -32.50 9.52 -5.07
N ARG A 708 -33.16 10.68 -5.24
CA ARG A 708 -34.48 10.95 -4.65
C ARG A 708 -35.57 10.07 -5.25
N ASP A 709 -35.44 9.69 -6.52
CA ASP A 709 -36.42 8.82 -7.15
C ASP A 709 -36.37 7.42 -6.55
N ILE A 710 -35.17 6.92 -6.18
CA ILE A 710 -35.02 5.65 -5.48
C ILE A 710 -35.58 5.76 -4.06
N TYR A 711 -35.18 6.80 -3.31
CA TYR A 711 -35.69 7.06 -1.96
C TYR A 711 -37.23 7.12 -1.89
N ASN A 712 -37.90 7.65 -2.92
CA ASN A 712 -39.36 7.74 -2.94
C ASN A 712 -40.06 6.44 -3.39
N LYS A 713 -39.35 5.49 -4.01
CA LYS A 713 -39.94 4.27 -4.60
C LYS A 713 -39.60 2.98 -3.86
N ASP A 714 -38.41 2.90 -3.26
CA ASP A 714 -37.96 1.73 -2.50
C ASP A 714 -38.14 1.98 -1.01
N ASP A 715 -39.15 1.35 -0.42
CA ASP A 715 -39.49 1.50 1.00
C ASP A 715 -38.35 1.05 1.94
N ARG A 716 -37.49 0.12 1.50
CA ARG A 716 -36.35 -0.36 2.31
C ARG A 716 -35.28 0.72 2.39
N VAL A 717 -34.93 1.31 1.24
CA VAL A 717 -33.99 2.45 1.18
C VAL A 717 -34.54 3.64 1.94
N LYS A 718 -35.84 3.93 1.76
CA LYS A 718 -36.52 5.01 2.47
C LYS A 718 -36.42 4.82 3.98
N ARG A 719 -36.74 3.63 4.49
CA ARG A 719 -36.64 3.30 5.91
C ARG A 719 -35.23 3.55 6.44
N ILE A 720 -34.19 3.04 5.77
CA ILE A 720 -32.79 3.25 6.21
C ILE A 720 -32.46 4.75 6.28
N LEU A 721 -32.74 5.50 5.22
CA LEU A 721 -32.43 6.93 5.17
C LEU A 721 -33.25 7.74 6.19
N ASP A 722 -34.51 7.38 6.42
CA ASP A 722 -35.35 7.99 7.44
C ASP A 722 -34.85 7.67 8.86
N GLN A 723 -34.38 6.44 9.12
CA GLN A 723 -33.78 6.07 10.40
C GLN A 723 -32.53 6.90 10.72
N LEU A 724 -31.69 7.18 9.71
CA LEU A 724 -30.55 8.09 9.86
C LEU A 724 -30.98 9.53 10.14
N ASN A 725 -32.01 10.02 9.44
CA ASN A 725 -32.47 11.40 9.57
C ASN A 725 -33.29 11.67 10.84
N GLN A 726 -34.05 10.68 11.31
CA GLN A 726 -34.92 10.77 12.49
C GLN A 726 -34.21 10.41 13.79
N GLY A 727 -32.95 9.95 13.73
CA GLY A 727 -32.11 9.70 14.90
C GLY A 727 -32.31 8.35 15.57
N GLU A 728 -32.87 7.34 14.88
CA GLU A 728 -33.02 5.98 15.45
C GLU A 728 -31.67 5.36 15.82
N PHE A 729 -30.62 5.74 15.08
CA PHE A 729 -29.24 5.35 15.34
C PHE A 729 -28.44 6.42 16.11
N GLY A 730 -29.01 7.56 16.51
CA GLY A 730 -28.26 8.69 17.10
C GLY A 730 -28.59 8.96 18.57
N ILE A 731 -27.60 9.42 19.35
CA ILE A 731 -27.84 9.92 20.73
C ILE A 731 -28.32 11.38 20.72
N HIS A 732 -28.05 12.08 19.62
CA HIS A 732 -28.42 13.47 19.37
C HIS A 732 -29.24 13.58 18.09
N ASP A 733 -30.25 14.45 18.06
CA ASP A 733 -31.17 14.69 16.93
C ASP A 733 -30.51 15.06 15.58
N ILE A 734 -29.17 15.10 15.49
CA ILE A 734 -28.39 15.58 14.34
C ILE A 734 -27.42 14.52 13.77
N GLU A 735 -27.11 13.44 14.50
CA GLU A 735 -26.11 12.46 14.04
C GLU A 735 -26.53 11.76 12.74
N PHE A 736 -25.59 11.56 11.80
CA PHE A 736 -25.76 10.89 10.50
C PHE A 736 -26.61 11.63 9.46
N LYS A 737 -27.08 12.85 9.76
CA LYS A 737 -27.77 13.69 8.78
C LYS A 737 -26.89 14.09 7.60
N ASP A 738 -25.59 14.26 7.82
CA ASP A 738 -24.67 14.60 6.74
C ASP A 738 -24.59 13.48 5.70
N ILE A 739 -24.64 12.19 6.11
CA ILE A 739 -24.78 11.05 5.19
C ILE A 739 -26.08 11.14 4.39
N TYR A 740 -27.21 11.38 5.06
CA TYR A 740 -28.53 11.52 4.42
C TYR A 740 -28.53 12.65 3.38
N TYR A 741 -28.05 13.84 3.75
CA TYR A 741 -27.97 14.98 2.85
C TYR A 741 -26.94 14.76 1.74
N ASN A 742 -25.80 14.14 2.02
CA ASN A 742 -24.81 13.84 0.99
C ASN A 742 -25.41 12.97 -0.11
N ILE A 743 -26.11 11.89 0.26
CA ILE A 743 -26.78 11.00 -0.69
C ILE A 743 -27.85 11.76 -1.50
N LEU A 744 -28.76 12.48 -0.85
CA LEU A 744 -29.93 13.05 -1.54
C LEU A 744 -29.69 14.41 -2.20
N PHE A 745 -28.73 15.18 -1.72
CA PHE A 745 -28.41 16.52 -2.23
C PHE A 745 -27.31 16.47 -3.30
N HIS A 746 -26.26 15.66 -3.07
CA HIS A 746 -25.19 15.45 -4.06
C HIS A 746 -25.47 14.28 -5.01
N ASN A 747 -26.72 13.78 -4.99
CA ASN A 747 -27.22 12.78 -5.92
C ASN A 747 -26.40 11.48 -5.94
N ASP A 748 -25.95 11.05 -4.75
CA ASP A 748 -25.27 9.77 -4.52
C ASP A 748 -24.18 9.49 -5.57
N SER A 749 -23.11 10.29 -5.54
CA SER A 749 -22.00 10.26 -6.49
C SER A 749 -21.36 8.89 -6.70
N TYR A 750 -21.59 7.92 -5.80
CA TYR A 750 -21.01 6.58 -5.86
C TYR A 750 -22.04 5.46 -6.04
N PHE A 751 -23.28 5.81 -6.40
CA PHE A 751 -24.34 4.88 -6.75
C PHE A 751 -24.63 3.86 -5.64
N VAL A 752 -24.52 4.26 -4.38
CA VAL A 752 -24.87 3.45 -3.21
C VAL A 752 -26.32 3.00 -3.28
N LEU A 753 -27.26 3.90 -3.58
CA LEU A 753 -28.69 3.53 -3.65
C LEU A 753 -29.01 2.75 -4.93
N LYS A 754 -28.35 3.08 -6.04
CA LYS A 754 -28.60 2.43 -7.33
C LYS A 754 -28.16 0.97 -7.35
N ASP A 755 -27.04 0.66 -6.69
CA ASP A 755 -26.52 -0.71 -6.56
C ASP A 755 -27.07 -1.46 -5.34
N PHE A 756 -27.95 -0.84 -4.54
CA PHE A 756 -28.48 -1.45 -3.32
C PHE A 756 -29.26 -2.73 -3.61
N GLU A 757 -30.23 -2.72 -4.53
CA GLU A 757 -31.03 -3.90 -4.84
C GLU A 757 -30.20 -5.06 -5.41
N PRO A 758 -29.38 -4.86 -6.47
CA PRO A 758 -28.51 -5.94 -6.96
C PRO A 758 -27.57 -6.50 -5.90
N TYR A 759 -27.12 -5.67 -4.96
CA TYR A 759 -26.28 -6.12 -3.84
C TYR A 759 -27.04 -7.07 -2.91
N LEU A 760 -28.30 -6.75 -2.57
CA LEU A 760 -29.16 -7.63 -1.75
C LEU A 760 -29.42 -8.97 -2.45
N GLU A 761 -29.81 -8.96 -3.72
CA GLU A 761 -30.05 -10.17 -4.52
C GLU A 761 -28.81 -11.09 -4.53
N THR A 762 -27.62 -10.50 -4.65
CA THR A 762 -26.36 -11.25 -4.60
C THR A 762 -26.06 -11.81 -3.21
N HIS A 763 -26.42 -11.13 -2.12
CA HIS A 763 -26.30 -11.70 -0.79
C HIS A 763 -27.25 -12.89 -0.55
N GLU A 764 -28.41 -12.94 -1.22
CA GLU A 764 -29.28 -14.14 -1.22
C GLU A 764 -28.63 -15.31 -1.95
N LEU A 765 -27.87 -15.06 -3.03
CA LEU A 765 -27.06 -16.10 -3.68
C LEU A 765 -25.97 -16.63 -2.76
N VAL A 766 -25.30 -15.75 -2.02
CA VAL A 766 -24.33 -16.15 -0.98
C VAL A 766 -24.98 -17.04 0.07
N ASP A 767 -26.17 -16.67 0.56
CA ASP A 767 -26.88 -17.44 1.57
C ASP A 767 -27.18 -18.87 1.08
N ARG A 768 -27.73 -18.98 -0.14
CA ARG A 768 -28.03 -20.28 -0.78
C ARG A 768 -26.77 -21.12 -0.99
N ALA A 769 -25.70 -20.52 -1.51
CA ALA A 769 -24.44 -21.21 -1.76
C ALA A 769 -23.79 -21.68 -0.46
N TYR A 770 -23.82 -20.88 0.61
CA TYR A 770 -23.23 -21.26 1.90
C TYR A 770 -23.99 -22.41 2.58
N ARG A 771 -25.30 -22.51 2.38
CA ARG A 771 -26.10 -23.66 2.86
C ARG A 771 -25.74 -24.96 2.13
N ASP A 772 -25.39 -24.88 0.84
CA ASP A 772 -24.77 -26.00 0.11
C ASP A 772 -23.25 -26.05 0.39
N ARG A 773 -22.89 -26.62 1.55
CA ARG A 773 -21.50 -26.67 2.02
C ARG A 773 -20.54 -27.30 1.01
N LEU A 774 -20.95 -28.33 0.28
CA LEU A 774 -20.05 -29.00 -0.66
C LEU A 774 -19.75 -28.09 -1.86
N HIS A 775 -20.78 -27.43 -2.39
CA HIS A 775 -20.63 -26.44 -3.45
C HIS A 775 -19.78 -25.25 -2.99
N TRP A 776 -20.03 -24.69 -1.81
CA TRP A 776 -19.23 -23.60 -1.24
C TRP A 776 -17.74 -23.93 -1.14
N LEU A 777 -17.42 -25.11 -0.60
CA LEU A 777 -16.03 -25.56 -0.45
C LEU A 777 -15.35 -25.80 -1.81
N ASN A 778 -16.09 -26.31 -2.79
CA ASN A 778 -15.60 -26.45 -4.15
C ASN A 778 -15.23 -25.09 -4.75
N MET A 779 -16.12 -24.09 -4.65
CA MET A 779 -15.84 -22.71 -5.09
C MET A 779 -14.58 -22.14 -4.41
N SER A 780 -14.44 -22.38 -3.10
CA SER A 780 -13.30 -21.91 -2.30
C SER A 780 -11.98 -22.51 -2.80
N VAL A 781 -11.93 -23.82 -3.03
CA VAL A 781 -10.73 -24.51 -3.56
C VAL A 781 -10.40 -24.05 -4.98
N ILE A 782 -11.40 -23.81 -5.84
CA ILE A 782 -11.18 -23.25 -7.18
C ILE A 782 -10.51 -21.87 -7.08
N ASN A 783 -11.01 -21.00 -6.19
CA ASN A 783 -10.39 -19.69 -5.94
C ASN A 783 -8.92 -19.82 -5.48
N ILE A 784 -8.63 -20.72 -4.53
CA ILE A 784 -7.25 -20.98 -4.08
C ILE A 784 -6.39 -21.47 -5.26
N ALA A 785 -6.90 -22.39 -6.08
CA ALA A 785 -6.17 -22.98 -7.20
C ALA A 785 -5.75 -21.92 -8.24
N HIS A 786 -6.64 -20.97 -8.55
CA HIS A 786 -6.38 -19.91 -9.53
C HIS A 786 -5.56 -18.75 -8.96
N SER A 787 -5.48 -18.59 -7.64
CA SER A 787 -4.80 -17.47 -6.97
C SER A 787 -3.31 -17.36 -7.31
N GLY A 788 -2.67 -18.45 -7.74
CA GLY A 788 -1.25 -18.48 -8.13
C GLY A 788 -0.89 -17.52 -9.29
N LYS A 789 -1.86 -17.09 -10.09
CA LYS A 789 -1.67 -16.06 -11.12
C LYS A 789 -1.38 -14.68 -10.54
N PHE A 790 -1.88 -14.38 -9.34
CA PHE A 790 -1.75 -13.11 -8.63
C PHE A 790 -0.53 -13.04 -7.70
N SER A 791 0.41 -13.98 -7.82
CA SER A 791 1.68 -13.86 -7.11
C SER A 791 2.48 -12.67 -7.64
N SER A 792 3.00 -11.84 -6.73
CA SER A 792 3.90 -10.73 -7.08
C SER A 792 5.19 -11.21 -7.77
N ASP A 793 5.57 -12.49 -7.65
CA ASP A 793 6.70 -13.04 -8.40
C ASP A 793 6.45 -13.01 -9.91
N GLN A 794 5.21 -13.25 -10.34
CA GLN A 794 4.85 -13.16 -11.74
C GLN A 794 4.95 -11.70 -12.20
N THR A 795 4.37 -10.77 -11.43
CA THR A 795 4.43 -9.34 -11.72
C THR A 795 5.88 -8.85 -11.83
N ILE A 796 6.75 -9.20 -10.87
CA ILE A 796 8.17 -8.81 -10.90
C ILE A 796 8.91 -9.40 -12.10
N LYS A 797 8.64 -10.64 -12.51
CA LYS A 797 9.23 -11.20 -13.74
C LYS A 797 8.82 -10.41 -14.98
N GLU A 798 7.56 -9.98 -15.06
CA GLU A 798 7.07 -9.14 -16.16
C GLU A 798 7.73 -7.76 -16.15
N TYR A 799 7.84 -7.09 -15.00
CA TYR A 799 8.58 -5.83 -14.89
C TYR A 799 10.06 -5.99 -15.25
N ALA A 800 10.73 -7.00 -14.71
CA ALA A 800 12.14 -7.28 -14.96
C ALA A 800 12.42 -7.53 -16.45
N THR A 801 11.55 -8.27 -17.12
CA THR A 801 11.70 -8.64 -18.53
C THR A 801 11.28 -7.52 -19.47
N ASP A 802 10.15 -6.85 -19.22
CA ASP A 802 9.55 -5.93 -20.18
C ASP A 802 10.07 -4.50 -20.03
N ILE A 803 10.30 -4.05 -18.79
CA ILE A 803 10.59 -2.65 -18.46
C ILE A 803 12.04 -2.49 -18.00
N TRP A 804 12.42 -3.14 -16.91
CA TRP A 804 13.68 -2.87 -16.22
C TRP A 804 14.90 -3.46 -16.94
N LYS A 805 14.71 -4.55 -17.67
CA LYS A 805 15.76 -5.32 -18.35
C LYS A 805 16.87 -5.74 -17.39
N ILE A 806 16.47 -6.26 -16.23
CA ILE A 806 17.38 -6.78 -15.19
C ILE A 806 17.39 -8.31 -15.19
N ASN A 807 18.53 -8.90 -14.83
CA ASN A 807 18.73 -10.35 -14.79
C ASN A 807 18.84 -10.84 -13.35
N GLN A 808 18.59 -12.14 -13.16
CA GLN A 808 18.81 -12.80 -11.88
C GLN A 808 20.31 -12.93 -11.59
N VAL A 809 20.69 -12.85 -10.32
CA VAL A 809 22.08 -12.97 -9.83
C VAL A 809 22.40 -14.34 -9.25
#